data_AF-A0A9D2N9K6-F1
#
_entry.id   AF-A0A9D2N9K6-F1
#
_cell.length_a   1.000
_cell.length_b   1.000
_cell.length_c   1.000
_cell.angle_alpha   90.00
_cell.angle_beta   90.00
_cell.angle_gamma   90.00
#
_symmetry.space_group_name_H-M   'P 1'
#
loop_
_entity.id
_entity.type
_entity.pdbx_description
1 polymer ?
#
loop_
_entity_poly.entity_id
_entity_poly.type
_entity_poly.pdbx_seq_one_letter_code
_entity_poly.pdbx_strand_id
1 'polypeptide(L)'
;MSKFYWSVDFDNCNVGDNFSYEIEGWVLTESGKKVTVSVQADTDETFEYRVKRKNRVDLRNVLKTLEIPSDAGFTVSIDKIYKLRDLGCTYLELIADDGEEKQTIFHKELQKILEEGGTTTLEGNLDIQEKKDDRMILWGWAYDKYDNAKIEVLDSNGQPVPFKMKREVRNDVNRLFHLDKERKCGYILSIRRQDVRARKIIIRISNKMTSKEFPIDMKKFDRDNTTIGKYLKVLGPSRFKENRKRIKETGLQDFRYYAIKEMNRHVSDYDIWLADHKLSEKELKKQREHRFEYEPKISIVIPLYNTPLDFLKALIDSIQSQTYANWQLCLADGSNNGQVGPFIQRMYGKEKRISYVLLEKNEGISENTNGAIRIADGDFIMFSDHDDTVAPNALYEIVKALNEDRETDVVYTDEDKVTMDGKTYYDPHFKPDFNLDLLRSNNYICHIFVVKKDIVNQVGLLRKEYDGAQDFDFILRCCEKAHKIKHIPKVLYHWRNHPASTAGDPTSKMYAYEAGRAAVAAHFERIGMKAEVTMTDQFGRYRTRLLVEGEPLISILIPNKDHKEDLEKCIRSIYEKSTYRNFEILVIENNSETEEIFSFYEQLKKEHSNLRILNWKKPFNYSAINNFGAEHARGEYLVLLNNDIEVKTEDWMEEMLGYCQREDVGIVGAKLLFPDERIQHAGIIVGLGPSGTAGHIFYTFPNDVFTYAGKTSSTQDLSAVTAACMMTKKSLYQKIGGMDEAFAVAFNDVDYCLRVREQNKLVVYQAFVEMYHYESVTRGYEDKPENAKRFEQETKRFKKRWAKILKAGDPYYNPNLTKTRNDCVIRS
;
A
#
# COMPACT_ATOMS: atom_id res chain seq x y z
N MET A 1 72.54 28.71 10.20
CA MET A 1 71.20 28.54 9.64
C MET A 1 71.11 27.17 9.01
N SER A 2 70.49 26.25 9.74
CA SER A 2 70.16 24.92 9.26
C SER A 2 69.10 25.07 8.18
N LYS A 3 69.43 24.71 6.94
CA LYS A 3 68.47 24.77 5.85
C LYS A 3 67.57 23.53 5.89
N PHE A 4 66.27 23.71 6.12
CA PHE A 4 65.28 22.63 6.05
C PHE A 4 64.81 22.43 4.60
N TYR A 5 64.58 21.18 4.24
CA TYR A 5 63.88 20.75 3.04
C TYR A 5 62.64 19.99 3.47
N TRP A 6 61.47 20.39 2.97
CA TRP A 6 60.19 19.80 3.35
C TRP A 6 59.16 19.88 2.23
N SER A 7 58.15 19.02 2.33
CA SER A 7 56.91 19.11 1.57
C SER A 7 55.77 18.55 2.42
N VAL A 8 54.60 19.14 2.28
CA VAL A 8 53.33 18.54 2.73
C VAL A 8 52.70 17.92 1.49
N ASP A 9 52.56 16.61 1.51
CA ASP A 9 52.11 15.84 0.34
C ASP A 9 50.58 15.89 0.23
N PHE A 10 49.87 15.83 1.35
CA PHE A 10 48.44 16.09 1.45
C PHE A 10 48.01 16.41 2.88
N ASP A 11 46.89 17.11 3.00
CA ASP A 11 46.15 17.34 4.23
C ASP A 11 44.67 17.02 3.99
N ASN A 12 44.02 16.32 4.93
CA ASN A 12 42.63 15.92 4.78
C ASN A 12 41.90 15.76 6.12
N CYS A 13 40.59 16.08 6.11
CA CYS A 13 39.67 15.75 7.20
C CYS A 13 39.17 14.31 7.03
N ASN A 14 39.56 13.42 7.93
CA ASN A 14 39.01 12.07 7.99
C ASN A 14 37.75 12.06 8.88
N VAL A 15 36.61 11.88 8.21
CA VAL A 15 35.27 11.90 8.81
C VAL A 15 34.87 10.50 9.30
N GLY A 16 35.74 9.84 10.07
CA GLY A 16 35.48 8.59 10.81
C GLY A 16 34.98 8.84 12.24
N ASP A 17 35.04 7.84 13.12
CA ASP A 17 34.44 7.89 14.49
C ASP A 17 34.99 9.00 15.41
N ASN A 18 36.17 9.56 15.11
CA ASN A 18 36.83 10.56 15.95
C ASN A 18 37.09 11.92 15.28
N PHE A 19 36.63 12.12 14.03
CA PHE A 19 36.83 13.36 13.26
C PHE A 19 38.27 13.88 13.35
N SER A 20 39.20 13.15 12.73
CA SER A 20 40.61 13.49 12.76
C SER A 20 41.00 14.35 11.56
N TYR A 21 41.89 15.31 11.79
CA TYR A 21 42.59 16.02 10.72
C TYR A 21 43.97 15.42 10.56
N GLU A 22 44.31 14.98 9.36
CA GLU A 22 45.58 14.32 9.06
C GLU A 22 46.40 15.14 8.07
N ILE A 23 47.68 15.33 8.39
CA ILE A 23 48.65 16.01 7.54
C ILE A 23 49.82 15.06 7.32
N GLU A 24 50.11 14.72 6.05
CA GLU A 24 51.23 13.87 5.68
C GLU A 24 52.26 14.63 4.87
N GLY A 25 53.53 14.35 5.13
CA GLY A 25 54.62 15.00 4.43
C GLY A 25 55.98 14.44 4.83
N TRP A 26 57.02 15.21 4.54
CA TRP A 26 58.39 14.90 4.93
C TRP A 26 59.17 16.17 5.23
N VAL A 27 60.17 16.05 6.12
CA VAL A 27 61.09 17.13 6.48
C VAL A 27 62.46 16.57 6.89
N LEU A 28 63.51 17.23 6.41
CA LEU A 28 64.91 16.94 6.75
C LEU A 28 65.76 18.23 6.69
N THR A 29 66.95 18.19 7.27
CA THR A 29 67.93 19.28 7.17
C THR A 29 69.07 18.90 6.22
N GLU A 30 69.73 19.90 5.64
CA GLU A 30 70.92 19.69 4.80
C GLU A 30 72.05 18.93 5.50
N SER A 31 72.17 19.09 6.82
CA SER A 31 73.18 18.46 7.67
C SER A 31 72.81 17.05 8.14
N GLY A 32 71.62 16.54 7.81
CA GLY A 32 71.13 15.24 8.26
C GLY A 32 70.75 15.18 9.75
N LYS A 33 70.64 16.34 10.43
CA LYS A 33 70.18 16.40 11.82
C LYS A 33 68.75 15.87 11.94
N LYS A 34 68.46 15.25 13.09
CA LYS A 34 67.12 14.75 13.41
C LYS A 34 66.16 15.93 13.59
N VAL A 35 65.06 15.91 12.85
CA VAL A 35 64.02 16.95 12.92
C VAL A 35 62.79 16.40 13.63
N THR A 36 62.30 17.14 14.61
CA THR A 36 61.00 16.90 15.24
C THR A 36 59.92 17.74 14.55
N VAL A 37 58.69 17.21 14.50
CA VAL A 37 57.52 17.93 13.96
C VAL A 37 56.52 18.06 15.09
N SER A 38 56.02 19.26 15.31
CA SER A 38 55.03 19.58 16.34
C SER A 38 53.90 20.42 15.75
N VAL A 39 52.71 20.32 16.34
CA VAL A 39 51.57 21.16 15.97
C VAL A 39 51.52 22.35 16.92
N GLN A 40 51.36 23.55 16.37
CA GLN A 40 51.02 24.75 17.12
C GLN A 40 49.67 25.27 16.66
N ALA A 41 48.87 25.72 17.62
CA ALA A 41 47.65 26.48 17.41
C ALA A 41 47.82 27.84 18.07
N ASP A 42 47.09 28.85 17.61
CA ASP A 42 47.02 30.18 18.22
C ASP A 42 46.14 30.22 19.47
N THR A 43 46.34 29.25 20.37
CA THR A 43 45.69 29.17 21.67
C THR A 43 46.69 28.68 22.72
N ASP A 44 46.61 29.23 23.94
CA ASP A 44 47.46 28.82 25.07
C ASP A 44 47.03 27.46 25.65
N GLU A 45 45.92 26.90 25.17
CA GLU A 45 45.35 25.63 25.62
C GLU A 45 46.00 24.44 24.91
N THR A 46 46.37 23.41 25.68
CA THR A 46 46.98 22.19 25.13
C THR A 46 45.92 21.28 24.52
N PHE A 47 46.21 20.73 23.33
CA PHE A 47 45.38 19.72 22.67
C PHE A 47 46.22 18.51 22.25
N GLU A 48 45.59 17.34 22.18
CA GLU A 48 46.28 16.10 21.81
C GLU A 48 46.42 15.97 20.29
N TYR A 49 47.64 15.68 19.85
CA TYR A 49 47.93 15.24 18.49
C TYR A 49 48.95 14.11 18.52
N ARG A 50 48.97 13.29 17.47
CA ARG A 50 49.92 12.19 17.31
C ARG A 50 50.81 12.46 16.10
N VAL A 51 52.11 12.23 16.24
CA VAL A 51 53.07 12.28 15.13
C VAL A 51 53.66 10.90 14.91
N LYS A 52 53.42 10.32 13.74
CA LYS A 52 54.00 9.05 13.33
C LYS A 52 55.07 9.30 12.27
N ARG A 53 56.31 8.92 12.55
CA ARG A 53 57.42 9.02 11.58
C ARG A 53 57.37 7.85 10.60
N LYS A 54 57.73 8.11 9.34
CA LYS A 54 57.71 7.14 8.23
C LYS A 54 59.03 7.19 7.47
N ASN A 55 59.47 6.03 6.97
CA ASN A 55 60.59 5.97 6.05
C ASN A 55 60.15 6.36 4.64
N ARG A 56 60.88 7.27 4.00
CA ARG A 56 60.57 7.83 2.68
C ARG A 56 61.67 7.51 1.68
N VAL A 57 61.73 6.23 1.32
CA VAL A 57 62.76 5.69 0.40
C VAL A 57 62.66 6.32 -0.99
N ASP A 58 61.46 6.74 -1.38
CA ASP A 58 61.16 7.47 -2.62
C ASP A 58 61.95 8.77 -2.77
N LEU A 59 62.24 9.47 -1.66
CA LEU A 59 63.01 10.72 -1.69
C LEU A 59 64.45 10.52 -2.18
N ARG A 60 65.02 9.32 -2.09
CA ARG A 60 66.40 9.02 -2.55
C ARG A 60 66.58 9.25 -4.05
N ASN A 61 65.50 9.09 -4.82
CA ASN A 61 65.51 9.33 -6.25
C ASN A 61 65.39 10.82 -6.61
N VAL A 62 64.85 11.62 -5.69
CA VAL A 62 64.54 13.06 -5.88
C VAL A 62 65.66 13.95 -5.32
N LEU A 63 66.15 13.63 -4.12
CA LEU A 63 67.18 14.38 -3.39
C LEU A 63 68.51 13.63 -3.37
N LYS A 64 69.07 13.39 -4.57
CA LYS A 64 70.25 12.51 -4.78
C LYS A 64 71.53 12.93 -4.03
N THR A 65 71.62 14.17 -3.60
CA THR A 65 72.81 14.77 -2.97
C THR A 65 72.70 14.88 -1.45
N LEU A 66 71.58 14.48 -0.85
CA LEU A 66 71.33 14.58 0.59
C LEU A 66 71.19 13.19 1.23
N GLU A 67 71.71 13.04 2.44
CA GLU A 67 71.45 11.87 3.26
C GLU A 67 70.01 11.94 3.79
N ILE A 68 69.20 10.90 3.55
CA ILE A 68 67.79 10.87 3.94
C ILE A 68 67.62 9.97 5.17
N PRO A 69 67.29 10.54 6.33
CA PRO A 69 66.98 9.78 7.53
C PRO A 69 65.81 8.82 7.32
N SER A 70 65.87 7.65 7.96
CA SER A 70 64.79 6.66 7.91
C SER A 70 63.49 7.14 8.56
N ASP A 71 63.52 8.26 9.27
CA ASP A 71 62.37 8.91 9.88
C ASP A 71 61.96 10.20 9.17
N ALA A 72 62.49 10.54 7.98
CA ALA A 72 62.24 11.82 7.32
C ALA A 72 60.75 12.12 7.01
N GLY A 73 59.91 11.10 6.84
CA GLY A 73 58.46 11.26 6.64
C GLY A 73 57.69 11.44 7.94
N PHE A 74 56.54 12.10 7.89
CA PHE A 74 55.62 12.22 9.01
C PHE A 74 54.15 12.11 8.60
N THR A 75 53.34 11.62 9.52
CA THR A 75 51.88 11.81 9.56
C THR A 75 51.55 12.46 10.90
N VAL A 76 50.91 13.61 10.87
CA VAL A 76 50.33 14.26 12.03
C VAL A 76 48.83 14.00 12.03
N SER A 77 48.28 13.48 13.12
CA SER A 77 46.85 13.26 13.31
C SER A 77 46.35 14.07 14.51
N ILE A 78 45.34 14.91 14.31
CA ILE A 78 44.68 15.71 15.35
C ILE A 78 43.24 15.22 15.47
N ASP A 79 42.91 14.53 16.56
CA ASP A 79 41.56 14.00 16.79
C ASP A 79 40.63 15.12 17.29
N LYS A 80 39.34 15.06 16.92
CA LYS A 80 38.30 16.01 17.36
C LYS A 80 38.66 17.47 17.08
N ILE A 81 39.18 17.74 15.87
CA ILE A 81 39.68 19.04 15.41
C ILE A 81 38.69 20.20 15.66
N TYR A 82 37.39 19.93 15.60
CA TYR A 82 36.32 20.92 15.85
C TYR A 82 36.36 21.53 17.26
N LYS A 83 36.94 20.84 18.26
CA LYS A 83 37.08 21.38 19.62
C LYS A 83 38.03 22.56 19.70
N LEU A 84 38.98 22.67 18.77
CA LEU A 84 39.90 23.80 18.74
C LEU A 84 39.17 25.13 18.54
N ARG A 85 38.02 25.12 17.85
CA ARG A 85 37.17 26.32 17.72
C ARG A 85 36.66 26.78 19.08
N ASP A 86 36.28 25.83 19.94
CA ASP A 86 35.78 26.15 21.28
C ASP A 86 36.90 26.71 22.19
N LEU A 87 38.17 26.45 21.84
CA LEU A 87 39.37 27.00 22.49
C LEU A 87 39.84 28.33 21.87
N GLY A 88 39.06 28.92 20.96
CA GLY A 88 39.36 30.20 20.32
C GLY A 88 40.44 30.15 19.23
N CYS A 89 40.89 28.96 18.81
CA CYS A 89 41.88 28.80 17.75
C CYS A 89 41.32 29.28 16.38
N THR A 90 42.13 30.03 15.65
CA THR A 90 41.82 30.53 14.31
C THR A 90 42.67 29.86 13.21
N TYR A 91 43.86 29.36 13.53
CA TYR A 91 44.71 28.64 12.56
C TYR A 91 45.58 27.55 13.21
N LEU A 92 46.06 26.63 12.38
CA LEU A 92 46.99 25.57 12.76
C LEU A 92 48.28 25.64 11.97
N GLU A 93 49.39 25.44 12.66
CA GLU A 93 50.72 25.36 12.07
C GLU A 93 51.42 24.05 12.41
N LEU A 94 52.24 23.54 11.48
CA LEU A 94 53.24 22.53 11.77
C LEU A 94 54.61 23.17 11.84
N ILE A 95 55.32 22.94 12.95
CA ILE A 95 56.67 23.44 13.17
C ILE A 95 57.66 22.28 13.12
N ALA A 96 58.63 22.40 12.21
CA ALA A 96 59.83 21.58 12.18
C ALA A 96 60.90 22.19 13.08
N ASP A 97 61.52 21.38 13.94
CA ASP A 97 62.55 21.81 14.91
C ASP A 97 63.72 20.81 14.90
N ASP A 98 64.94 21.29 14.61
CA ASP A 98 66.17 20.49 14.62
C ASP A 98 66.99 20.61 15.93
N GLY A 99 66.46 21.34 16.91
CA GLY A 99 67.08 21.64 18.21
C GLY A 99 67.82 22.98 18.27
N GLU A 100 68.11 23.61 17.13
CA GLU A 100 68.76 24.93 17.04
C GLU A 100 67.85 25.96 16.34
N GLU A 101 67.14 25.55 15.29
CA GLU A 101 66.25 26.40 14.51
C GLU A 101 64.87 25.76 14.32
N LYS A 102 63.86 26.63 14.19
CA LYS A 102 62.46 26.25 13.97
C LYS A 102 61.97 26.82 12.64
N GLN A 103 61.17 26.04 11.91
CA GLN A 103 60.54 26.48 10.67
C GLN A 103 59.08 26.01 10.61
N THR A 104 58.17 26.94 10.32
CA THR A 104 56.78 26.61 9.95
C THR A 104 56.75 25.95 8.58
N ILE A 105 56.26 24.71 8.52
CA ILE A 105 56.17 23.88 7.31
C ILE A 105 54.72 23.65 6.85
N PHE A 106 53.74 24.12 7.62
CA PHE A 106 52.32 24.09 7.25
C PHE A 106 51.60 25.21 7.99
N HIS A 107 50.65 25.87 7.34
CA HIS A 107 49.75 26.85 7.94
C HIS A 107 48.38 26.75 7.25
N LYS A 108 47.30 26.60 8.01
CA LYS A 108 45.94 26.63 7.48
C LYS A 108 44.94 27.15 8.50
N GLU A 109 44.02 27.99 8.04
CA GLU A 109 42.90 28.51 8.83
C GLU A 109 41.98 27.36 9.29
N LEU A 110 41.64 27.35 10.57
CA LEU A 110 40.76 26.33 11.16
C LEU A 110 39.38 26.32 10.48
N GLN A 111 38.85 27.50 10.13
CA GLN A 111 37.56 27.60 9.44
C GLN A 111 37.57 26.84 8.10
N LYS A 112 38.62 26.97 7.30
CA LYS A 112 38.73 26.24 6.02
C LYS A 112 38.79 24.73 6.23
N ILE A 113 39.55 24.27 7.24
CA ILE A 113 39.63 22.84 7.62
C ILE A 113 38.25 22.30 7.98
N LEU A 114 37.49 23.05 8.78
CA LEU A 114 36.14 22.65 9.21
C LEU A 114 35.10 22.72 8.09
N GLU A 115 35.20 23.67 7.17
CA GLU A 115 34.31 23.77 6.00
C GLU A 115 34.53 22.60 5.03
N GLU A 116 35.79 22.25 4.75
CA GLU A 116 36.15 21.10 3.92
C GLU A 116 35.60 19.80 4.49
N GLY A 117 35.75 19.56 5.80
CA GLY A 117 35.12 18.41 6.48
C GLY A 117 33.58 18.53 6.55
N GLY A 118 33.07 19.74 6.76
CA GLY A 118 31.66 20.07 6.94
C GLY A 118 30.77 19.73 5.75
N THR A 119 31.24 19.98 4.53
CA THR A 119 30.50 19.69 3.28
C THR A 119 30.09 18.22 3.12
N THR A 120 30.77 17.30 3.79
CA THR A 120 30.45 15.85 3.75
C THR A 120 29.58 15.38 4.93
N THR A 121 29.24 16.26 5.86
CA THR A 121 28.57 15.90 7.13
C THR A 121 27.19 16.48 7.31
N LEU A 122 26.89 17.65 6.72
CA LEU A 122 25.61 18.33 6.84
C LEU A 122 24.95 18.48 5.47
N GLU A 123 23.78 17.88 5.31
CA GLU A 123 22.90 18.06 4.17
C GLU A 123 21.52 18.56 4.58
N GLY A 124 20.88 19.33 3.71
CA GLY A 124 19.55 19.82 4.00
C GLY A 124 18.93 20.58 2.84
N ASN A 125 17.61 20.66 2.87
CA ASN A 125 16.84 21.38 1.86
C ASN A 125 15.58 22.02 2.46
N LEU A 126 15.04 23.00 1.75
CA LEU A 126 13.72 23.57 1.96
C LEU A 126 12.83 23.21 0.75
N ASP A 127 11.87 22.31 0.94
CA ASP A 127 11.07 21.71 -0.14
C ASP A 127 9.82 22.53 -0.48
N ILE A 128 9.09 22.99 0.55
CA ILE A 128 7.76 23.59 0.40
C ILE A 128 7.65 24.86 1.23
N GLN A 129 7.06 25.90 0.65
CA GLN A 129 6.76 27.17 1.31
C GLN A 129 5.29 27.51 1.08
N GLU A 130 4.46 27.46 2.12
CA GLU A 130 3.02 27.68 2.00
C GLU A 130 2.47 28.65 3.04
N LYS A 131 1.44 29.40 2.67
CA LYS A 131 0.63 30.21 3.59
C LYS A 131 -0.68 29.48 3.95
N LYS A 132 -0.90 29.21 5.24
CA LYS A 132 -2.18 28.73 5.79
C LYS A 132 -2.66 29.74 6.83
N ASP A 133 -3.81 30.35 6.60
CA ASP A 133 -4.36 31.43 7.43
C ASP A 133 -3.32 32.54 7.69
N ASP A 134 -3.03 32.83 8.95
CA ASP A 134 -2.00 33.79 9.41
C ASP A 134 -0.63 33.13 9.66
N ARG A 135 -0.36 31.96 9.07
CA ARG A 135 0.89 31.21 9.28
C ARG A 135 1.59 30.88 7.98
N MET A 136 2.92 30.92 8.03
CA MET A 136 3.81 30.33 7.05
C MET A 136 4.17 28.92 7.52
N ILE A 137 3.90 27.93 6.69
CA ILE A 137 4.28 26.55 6.91
C ILE A 137 5.39 26.20 5.91
N LEU A 138 6.54 25.79 6.44
CA LEU A 138 7.74 25.49 5.68
C LEU A 138 8.13 24.04 5.93
N TRP A 139 8.25 23.25 4.86
CA TRP A 139 8.72 21.85 4.95
C TRP A 139 10.09 21.72 4.36
N GLY A 140 10.92 20.91 4.99
CA GLY A 140 12.21 20.53 4.47
C GLY A 140 12.75 19.30 5.17
N TRP A 141 14.02 19.02 4.93
CA TRP A 141 14.75 17.97 5.60
C TRP A 141 16.16 18.45 5.92
N ALA A 142 16.71 17.92 7.01
CA ALA A 142 18.04 18.24 7.48
C ALA A 142 18.65 16.95 8.04
N TYR A 143 19.82 16.60 7.52
CA TYR A 143 20.58 15.44 7.93
C TYR A 143 21.99 15.87 8.33
N ASP A 144 22.41 15.44 9.51
CA ASP A 144 23.79 15.51 9.94
C ASP A 144 24.27 14.10 10.30
N LYS A 145 25.48 13.75 9.85
CA LYS A 145 26.02 12.39 9.97
C LYS A 145 26.23 11.96 11.43
N TYR A 146 26.38 12.90 12.37
CA TYR A 146 26.78 12.60 13.75
C TYR A 146 25.96 13.27 14.85
N ASP A 147 25.24 14.35 14.57
CA ASP A 147 24.35 15.02 15.52
C ASP A 147 23.00 15.31 14.84
N ASN A 148 22.00 15.79 15.59
CA ASN A 148 20.80 16.32 14.97
C ASN A 148 21.09 17.74 14.47
N ALA A 149 21.06 17.94 13.14
CA ALA A 149 21.19 19.25 12.52
C ALA A 149 20.28 20.29 13.20
N LYS A 150 20.86 21.38 13.71
CA LYS A 150 20.14 22.49 14.33
C LYS A 150 19.45 23.30 13.22
N ILE A 151 18.21 23.72 13.48
CA ILE A 151 17.42 24.52 12.54
C ILE A 151 17.00 25.81 13.23
N GLU A 152 17.31 26.94 12.61
CA GLU A 152 17.01 28.29 13.09
C GLU A 152 16.27 29.08 12.02
N VAL A 153 15.38 29.97 12.45
CA VAL A 153 14.69 30.93 11.57
C VAL A 153 15.17 32.31 11.97
N LEU A 154 15.83 33.00 11.04
CA LEU A 154 16.44 34.31 11.26
C LEU A 154 15.80 35.34 10.32
N ASP A 155 15.79 36.60 10.73
CA ASP A 155 15.47 37.72 9.84
C ASP A 155 16.69 38.14 9.01
N SER A 156 16.52 39.16 8.15
CA SER A 156 17.61 39.67 7.32
C SER A 156 18.79 40.32 8.09
N ASN A 157 18.62 40.59 9.38
CA ASN A 157 19.66 41.13 10.27
C ASN A 157 20.25 40.05 11.19
N GLY A 158 19.89 38.78 10.99
CA GLY A 158 20.34 37.66 11.82
C GLY A 158 19.62 37.52 13.16
N GLN A 159 18.51 38.24 13.39
CA GLN A 159 17.73 38.14 14.62
C GLN A 159 16.76 36.93 14.57
N PRO A 160 16.60 36.17 15.67
CA PRO A 160 15.69 35.03 15.70
C PRO A 160 14.23 35.42 15.49
N VAL A 161 13.53 34.67 14.63
CA VAL A 161 12.09 34.77 14.40
C VAL A 161 11.40 33.62 15.13
N PRO A 162 10.33 33.87 15.94
CA PRO A 162 9.61 32.81 16.62
C PRO A 162 8.98 31.77 15.66
N PHE A 163 9.16 30.48 15.95
CA PHE A 163 8.57 29.38 15.18
C PHE A 163 8.22 28.18 16.06
N LYS A 164 7.29 27.34 15.58
CA LYS A 164 7.08 25.98 16.10
C LYS A 164 7.67 24.98 15.11
N MET A 165 8.31 23.93 15.61
CA MET A 165 8.89 22.87 14.77
C MET A 165 8.32 21.50 15.13
N LYS A 166 7.99 20.72 14.11
CA LYS A 166 7.72 19.27 14.21
C LYS A 166 8.72 18.51 13.36
N ARG A 167 9.30 17.44 13.90
CA ARG A 167 10.18 16.51 13.17
C ARG A 167 9.37 15.32 12.67
N GLU A 168 9.66 14.85 11.47
CA GLU A 168 8.96 13.73 10.84
C GLU A 168 9.92 12.79 10.11
N VAL A 169 9.52 11.53 9.94
CA VAL A 169 10.28 10.55 9.15
C VAL A 169 10.07 10.86 7.66
N ARG A 170 11.17 10.89 6.90
CA ARG A 170 11.14 11.06 5.44
C ARG A 170 11.85 9.88 4.79
N ASN A 171 11.08 8.85 4.47
CA ASN A 171 11.61 7.59 3.95
C ASN A 171 12.38 7.75 2.63
N ASP A 172 11.98 8.71 1.80
CA ASP A 172 12.67 9.08 0.56
C ASP A 172 14.09 9.62 0.84
N VAL A 173 14.21 10.52 1.82
CA VAL A 173 15.49 11.11 2.24
C VAL A 173 16.34 10.08 2.99
N ASN A 174 15.74 9.30 3.90
CA ASN A 174 16.43 8.23 4.62
C ASN A 174 17.01 7.20 3.64
N ARG A 175 16.27 6.83 2.60
CA ARG A 175 16.78 5.93 1.54
C ARG A 175 17.92 6.56 0.76
N LEU A 176 17.79 7.84 0.38
CA LEU A 176 18.79 8.55 -0.41
C LEU A 176 20.15 8.65 0.30
N PHE A 177 20.14 8.86 1.61
CA PHE A 177 21.35 8.99 2.44
C PHE A 177 21.69 7.74 3.25
N HIS A 178 21.03 6.60 2.97
CA HIS A 178 21.24 5.32 3.67
C HIS A 178 21.11 5.43 5.21
N LEU A 179 20.13 6.19 5.67
CA LEU A 179 19.84 6.41 7.09
C LEU A 179 18.90 5.32 7.63
N ASP A 180 18.88 5.19 8.96
CA ASP A 180 17.85 4.42 9.66
C ASP A 180 16.45 4.84 9.19
N LYS A 181 15.59 3.87 8.90
CA LYS A 181 14.23 4.09 8.40
C LYS A 181 13.40 4.92 9.37
N GLU A 182 13.62 4.81 10.68
CA GLU A 182 12.88 5.57 11.70
C GLU A 182 13.47 6.96 11.97
N ARG A 183 14.57 7.32 11.33
CA ARG A 183 15.23 8.62 11.56
C ARG A 183 14.34 9.76 11.09
N LYS A 184 14.06 10.71 12.00
CA LYS A 184 13.24 11.90 11.73
C LYS A 184 14.05 13.03 11.11
N CYS A 185 14.56 12.84 9.89
CA CYS A 185 15.32 13.88 9.18
C CYS A 185 14.43 15.01 8.61
N GLY A 186 13.12 14.79 8.48
CA GLY A 186 12.18 15.81 8.02
C GLY A 186 11.84 16.85 9.10
N TYR A 187 11.54 18.07 8.68
CA TYR A 187 11.06 19.14 9.57
C TYR A 187 9.91 19.92 8.95
N ILE A 188 9.01 20.39 9.81
CA ILE A 188 7.93 21.33 9.50
C ILE A 188 8.06 22.53 10.44
N LEU A 189 8.27 23.72 9.88
CA LEU A 189 8.29 24.98 10.62
C LEU A 189 6.95 25.70 10.44
N SER A 190 6.37 26.16 11.54
CA SER A 190 5.19 27.02 11.56
C SER A 190 5.54 28.37 12.17
N ILE A 191 5.54 29.41 11.34
CA ILE A 191 5.90 30.79 11.69
C ILE A 191 4.63 31.64 11.57
N ARG A 192 4.31 32.48 12.56
CA ARG A 192 3.17 33.41 12.39
C ARG A 192 3.58 34.54 11.46
N ARG A 193 2.73 34.89 10.50
CA ARG A 193 3.06 35.89 9.48
C ARG A 193 3.28 37.28 10.09
N GLN A 194 2.58 37.62 11.17
CA GLN A 194 2.76 38.84 11.96
C GLN A 194 4.14 38.97 12.64
N ASP A 195 4.81 37.85 12.93
CA ASP A 195 6.11 37.83 13.60
C ASP A 195 7.25 38.10 12.59
N VAL A 196 6.94 38.07 11.28
CA VAL A 196 7.87 38.34 10.19
C VAL A 196 7.71 39.78 9.68
N ARG A 197 8.52 40.69 10.22
CA ARG A 197 8.56 42.10 9.83
C ARG A 197 9.56 42.39 8.70
N ALA A 198 10.58 41.56 8.55
CA ALA A 198 11.63 41.73 7.56
C ALA A 198 11.16 41.34 6.14
N ARG A 199 11.82 41.91 5.12
CA ARG A 199 11.57 41.58 3.70
C ARG A 199 12.00 40.16 3.34
N LYS A 200 12.95 39.60 4.10
CA LYS A 200 13.46 38.24 3.93
C LYS A 200 13.59 37.57 5.30
N ILE A 201 13.37 36.26 5.31
CA ILE A 201 13.77 35.38 6.42
C ILE A 201 14.75 34.34 5.89
N ILE A 202 15.57 33.79 6.76
CA ILE A 202 16.61 32.81 6.45
C ILE A 202 16.37 31.59 7.32
N ILE A 203 16.20 30.43 6.68
CA ILE A 203 16.23 29.16 7.40
C ILE A 203 17.68 28.71 7.43
N ARG A 204 18.29 28.69 8.61
CA ARG A 204 19.68 28.24 8.79
C ARG A 204 19.66 26.82 9.35
N ILE A 205 20.28 25.90 8.62
CA ILE A 205 20.54 24.53 9.07
C ILE A 205 22.03 24.46 9.43
N SER A 206 22.37 24.06 10.64
CA SER A 206 23.76 24.03 11.11
C SER A 206 24.10 22.79 11.92
N ASN A 207 25.36 22.38 11.88
CA ASN A 207 25.95 21.46 12.85
C ASN A 207 27.14 22.12 13.53
N LYS A 208 27.95 21.32 14.25
CA LYS A 208 29.15 21.83 14.94
C LYS A 208 30.23 22.33 14.00
N MET A 209 30.18 22.07 12.68
CA MET A 209 31.25 22.41 11.74
C MET A 209 30.83 23.44 10.68
N THR A 210 29.61 23.37 10.17
CA THR A 210 29.16 24.22 9.06
C THR A 210 27.68 24.61 9.17
N SER A 211 27.23 25.52 8.30
CA SER A 211 25.82 25.91 8.18
C SER A 211 25.41 26.15 6.72
N LYS A 212 24.17 25.79 6.38
CA LYS A 212 23.51 26.06 5.10
C LYS A 212 22.32 27.01 5.32
N GLU A 213 22.18 28.00 4.45
CA GLU A 213 21.14 29.04 4.56
C GLU A 213 20.16 29.01 3.38
N PHE A 214 18.87 29.08 3.68
CA PHE A 214 17.78 29.10 2.70
C PHE A 214 16.98 30.41 2.83
N PRO A 215 17.28 31.44 2.03
CA PRO A 215 16.59 32.72 2.09
C PRO A 215 15.20 32.64 1.42
N ILE A 216 14.20 33.22 2.09
CA ILE A 216 12.82 33.34 1.61
C ILE A 216 12.48 34.82 1.45
N ASP A 217 12.15 35.25 0.23
CA ASP A 217 11.64 36.61 -0.03
C ASP A 217 10.13 36.67 0.27
N MET A 218 9.74 37.53 1.20
CA MET A 218 8.37 37.60 1.69
C MET A 218 7.37 38.12 0.65
N LYS A 219 7.79 39.02 -0.25
CA LYS A 219 6.90 39.50 -1.33
C LYS A 219 6.64 38.40 -2.35
N LYS A 220 7.69 37.66 -2.73
CA LYS A 220 7.57 36.51 -3.61
C LYS A 220 6.71 35.42 -2.96
N PHE A 221 6.95 35.11 -1.69
CA PHE A 221 6.16 34.14 -0.93
C PHE A 221 4.68 34.50 -0.90
N ASP A 222 4.33 35.74 -0.52
CA ASP A 222 2.93 36.18 -0.45
C ASP A 222 2.27 36.12 -1.83
N ARG A 223 2.96 36.58 -2.89
CA ARG A 223 2.45 36.52 -4.27
C ARG A 223 2.21 35.08 -4.73
N ASP A 224 3.21 34.21 -4.59
CA ASP A 224 3.19 32.83 -5.08
C ASP A 224 2.19 31.96 -4.31
N ASN A 225 1.72 32.40 -3.14
CA ASN A 225 0.68 31.75 -2.35
C ASN A 225 -0.75 32.27 -2.60
N THR A 226 -0.93 33.25 -3.50
CA THR A 226 -2.27 33.64 -3.98
C THR A 226 -2.79 32.66 -5.05
N THR A 227 -4.11 32.59 -5.27
CA THR A 227 -4.70 31.77 -6.34
C THR A 227 -4.11 32.10 -7.72
N ILE A 228 -3.97 33.39 -8.03
CA ILE A 228 -3.39 33.86 -9.31
C ILE A 228 -1.89 33.54 -9.37
N GLY A 229 -1.15 33.70 -8.27
CA GLY A 229 0.27 33.38 -8.21
C GLY A 229 0.55 31.89 -8.42
N LYS A 230 -0.23 31.02 -7.78
CA LYS A 230 -0.20 29.55 -7.98
C LYS A 230 -0.49 29.21 -9.44
N TYR A 231 -1.51 29.83 -10.03
CA TYR A 231 -1.82 29.66 -11.46
C TYR A 231 -0.67 30.10 -12.36
N LEU A 232 -0.11 31.30 -12.17
CA LEU A 232 1.01 31.81 -12.97
C LEU A 232 2.29 30.98 -12.81
N LYS A 233 2.53 30.40 -11.63
CA LYS A 233 3.68 29.52 -11.39
C LYS A 233 3.58 28.21 -12.19
N VAL A 234 2.37 27.66 -12.33
CA VAL A 234 2.15 26.36 -12.99
C VAL A 234 1.80 26.53 -14.47
N LEU A 235 0.90 27.44 -14.81
CA LEU A 235 0.32 27.65 -16.14
C LEU A 235 0.72 28.97 -16.80
N GLY A 236 1.57 29.78 -16.16
CA GLY A 236 1.98 31.07 -16.70
C GLY A 236 2.85 30.98 -17.96
N PRO A 237 3.09 32.13 -18.62
CA PRO A 237 3.81 32.19 -19.89
C PRO A 237 5.20 31.55 -19.86
N SER A 238 5.90 31.62 -18.72
CA SER A 238 7.24 31.06 -18.55
C SER A 238 7.29 29.53 -18.64
N ARG A 239 6.19 28.83 -18.32
CA ARG A 239 6.07 27.36 -18.42
C ARG A 239 5.33 26.88 -19.67
N PHE A 240 4.90 27.78 -20.55
CA PHE A 240 4.06 27.42 -21.70
C PHE A 240 4.68 26.33 -22.61
N LYS A 241 5.98 26.47 -22.93
CA LYS A 241 6.69 25.47 -23.77
C LYS A 241 6.78 24.11 -23.08
N GLU A 242 7.09 24.10 -21.79
CA GLU A 242 7.20 22.88 -20.97
C GLU A 242 5.83 22.20 -20.82
N ASN A 243 4.79 22.95 -20.49
CA ASN A 243 3.43 22.45 -20.36
C ASN A 243 2.90 21.89 -21.67
N ARG A 244 3.16 22.57 -22.81
CA ARG A 244 2.77 22.06 -24.13
C ARG A 244 3.51 20.77 -24.48
N LYS A 245 4.78 20.64 -24.08
CA LYS A 245 5.54 19.38 -24.22
C LYS A 245 4.90 18.27 -23.37
N ARG A 246 4.62 18.54 -22.09
CA ARG A 246 3.98 17.59 -21.18
C ARG A 246 2.60 17.14 -21.68
N ILE A 247 1.74 18.05 -22.13
CA ILE A 247 0.43 17.71 -22.71
C ILE A 247 0.58 16.79 -23.93
N LYS A 248 1.61 16.97 -24.76
CA LYS A 248 1.87 16.08 -25.90
C LYS A 248 2.35 14.69 -25.46
N GLU A 249 3.09 14.61 -24.35
CA GLU A 249 3.67 13.36 -23.84
C GLU A 249 2.67 12.55 -23.02
N THR A 250 1.89 13.19 -22.14
CA THR A 250 0.99 12.53 -21.18
C THR A 250 -0.49 12.72 -21.51
N GLY A 251 -0.84 13.63 -22.42
CA GLY A 251 -2.22 13.99 -22.70
C GLY A 251 -2.78 15.06 -21.76
N LEU A 252 -3.99 15.53 -22.07
CA LEU A 252 -4.62 16.67 -21.40
C LEU A 252 -5.12 16.34 -19.98
N GLN A 253 -5.62 15.13 -19.76
CA GLN A 253 -6.15 14.70 -18.46
C GLN A 253 -5.04 14.59 -17.42
N ASP A 254 -3.95 13.88 -17.75
CA ASP A 254 -2.76 13.79 -16.90
C ASP A 254 -2.15 15.17 -16.62
N PHE A 255 -2.15 16.05 -17.61
CA PHE A 255 -1.70 17.42 -17.41
C PHE A 255 -2.62 18.20 -16.44
N ARG A 256 -3.94 18.03 -16.55
CA ARG A 256 -4.90 18.64 -15.62
C ARG A 256 -4.66 18.15 -14.20
N TYR A 257 -4.48 16.85 -14.02
CA TYR A 257 -4.13 16.22 -12.74
C TYR A 257 -2.83 16.80 -12.17
N TYR A 258 -1.76 16.83 -12.98
CA TYR A 258 -0.49 17.46 -12.62
C TYR A 258 -0.66 18.93 -12.20
N ALA A 259 -1.42 19.71 -12.96
CA ALA A 259 -1.61 21.13 -12.70
C ALA A 259 -2.35 21.37 -11.37
N ILE A 260 -3.40 20.60 -11.09
CA ILE A 260 -4.14 20.67 -9.81
C ILE A 260 -3.20 20.35 -8.64
N LYS A 261 -2.46 19.24 -8.72
CA LYS A 261 -1.50 18.82 -7.69
C LYS A 261 -0.39 19.86 -7.46
N GLU A 262 0.15 20.46 -8.51
CA GLU A 262 1.19 21.48 -8.38
C GLU A 262 0.67 22.82 -7.86
N MET A 263 -0.59 23.17 -8.16
CA MET A 263 -1.22 24.37 -7.59
C MET A 263 -1.60 24.18 -6.12
N ASN A 264 -2.02 22.96 -5.74
CA ASN A 264 -2.40 22.65 -4.37
C ASN A 264 -1.96 21.23 -3.99
N ARG A 265 -0.76 21.13 -3.42
CA ARG A 265 -0.14 19.85 -3.04
C ARG A 265 -0.86 19.10 -1.91
N HIS A 266 -1.79 19.75 -1.19
CA HIS A 266 -2.62 19.10 -0.17
C HIS A 266 -3.89 18.45 -0.72
N VAL A 267 -4.25 18.73 -1.97
CA VAL A 267 -5.40 18.07 -2.61
C VAL A 267 -5.05 16.60 -2.75
N SER A 268 -5.80 15.74 -2.08
CA SER A 268 -5.64 14.29 -2.17
C SER A 268 -6.07 13.80 -3.55
N ASP A 269 -5.69 12.57 -3.92
CA ASP A 269 -6.17 11.97 -5.18
C ASP A 269 -7.71 11.85 -5.15
N TYR A 270 -8.27 11.65 -3.96
CA TYR A 270 -9.71 11.56 -3.76
C TYR A 270 -10.42 12.89 -3.96
N ASP A 271 -9.86 14.01 -3.52
CA ASP A 271 -10.46 15.33 -3.74
C ASP A 271 -10.62 15.64 -5.25
N ILE A 272 -9.64 15.22 -6.06
CA ILE A 272 -9.69 15.37 -7.52
C ILE A 272 -10.76 14.45 -8.10
N TRP A 273 -10.74 13.17 -7.71
CA TRP A 273 -11.72 12.19 -8.16
C TRP A 273 -13.14 12.64 -7.81
N LEU A 274 -13.39 13.07 -6.58
CA LEU A 274 -14.69 13.51 -6.10
C LEU A 274 -15.19 14.73 -6.88
N ALA A 275 -14.31 15.69 -7.19
CA ALA A 275 -14.66 16.84 -8.02
C ALA A 275 -15.08 16.44 -9.44
N ASP A 276 -14.45 15.42 -10.02
CA ASP A 276 -14.78 14.90 -11.36
C ASP A 276 -16.05 14.03 -11.39
N HIS A 277 -16.42 13.42 -10.26
CA HIS A 277 -17.59 12.56 -10.15
C HIS A 277 -18.82 13.27 -9.55
N LYS A 278 -18.66 14.52 -9.10
CA LYS A 278 -19.76 15.32 -8.58
C LYS A 278 -20.70 15.77 -9.70
N LEU A 279 -21.99 15.44 -9.56
CA LEU A 279 -23.01 15.87 -10.49
C LEU A 279 -23.22 17.39 -10.46
N SER A 280 -23.41 17.96 -11.64
CA SER A 280 -23.84 19.35 -11.81
C SER A 280 -25.33 19.52 -11.48
N GLU A 281 -25.74 20.73 -11.10
CA GLU A 281 -27.17 21.05 -10.90
C GLU A 281 -28.04 20.77 -12.13
N LYS A 282 -27.45 20.88 -13.33
CA LYS A 282 -28.14 20.55 -14.59
C LYS A 282 -28.45 19.06 -14.68
N GLU A 283 -27.52 18.20 -14.25
CA GLU A 283 -27.73 16.75 -14.22
C GLU A 283 -28.71 16.34 -13.13
N LEU A 284 -28.61 16.92 -11.94
CA LEU A 284 -29.57 16.68 -10.86
C LEU A 284 -31.00 17.09 -11.28
N LYS A 285 -31.15 18.22 -11.98
CA LYS A 285 -32.45 18.63 -12.54
C LYS A 285 -32.98 17.60 -13.55
N LYS A 286 -32.14 17.12 -14.48
CA LYS A 286 -32.53 16.07 -15.43
C LYS A 286 -33.00 14.79 -14.73
N GLN A 287 -32.33 14.39 -13.65
CA GLN A 287 -32.72 13.21 -12.87
C GLN A 287 -34.10 13.38 -12.23
N ARG A 288 -34.41 14.56 -11.67
CA ARG A 288 -35.73 14.87 -11.08
C ARG A 288 -36.88 14.84 -12.10
N GLU A 289 -36.58 15.23 -13.33
CA GLU A 289 -37.53 15.24 -14.46
C GLU A 289 -37.67 13.86 -15.13
N HIS A 290 -36.72 12.95 -14.87
CA HIS A 290 -36.76 11.60 -15.42
C HIS A 290 -37.90 10.77 -14.79
N ARG A 291 -38.47 9.87 -15.59
CA ARG A 291 -39.46 8.89 -15.17
C ARG A 291 -38.99 7.52 -15.61
N PHE A 292 -38.89 6.60 -14.67
CA PHE A 292 -38.50 5.22 -14.95
C PHE A 292 -39.71 4.39 -15.39
N GLU A 293 -39.47 3.30 -16.11
CA GLU A 293 -40.52 2.34 -16.42
C GLU A 293 -40.99 1.59 -15.16
N TYR A 294 -40.03 1.25 -14.29
CA TYR A 294 -40.29 0.72 -12.96
C TYR A 294 -39.89 1.74 -11.89
N GLU A 295 -40.86 2.17 -11.08
CA GLU A 295 -40.69 3.16 -10.02
C GLU A 295 -41.01 2.57 -8.63
N PRO A 296 -40.18 1.66 -8.10
CA PRO A 296 -40.41 1.03 -6.81
C PRO A 296 -40.30 2.06 -5.68
N LYS A 297 -41.13 1.89 -4.66
CA LYS A 297 -40.99 2.67 -3.44
C LYS A 297 -39.82 2.14 -2.61
N ILE A 298 -38.87 3.00 -2.29
CA ILE A 298 -37.74 2.66 -1.41
C ILE A 298 -38.03 3.17 0.01
N SER A 299 -38.15 2.27 0.99
CA SER A 299 -38.26 2.64 2.40
C SER A 299 -36.89 2.62 3.07
N ILE A 300 -36.40 3.80 3.47
CA ILE A 300 -35.16 3.94 4.23
C ILE A 300 -35.46 3.74 5.71
N VAL A 301 -34.83 2.77 6.37
CA VAL A 301 -35.07 2.41 7.77
C VAL A 301 -33.91 2.89 8.64
N ILE A 302 -34.21 3.70 9.66
CA ILE A 302 -33.19 4.33 10.51
C ILE A 302 -33.60 4.27 11.99
N PRO A 303 -32.85 3.57 12.84
CA PRO A 303 -33.01 3.65 14.29
C PRO A 303 -32.44 4.96 14.84
N LEU A 304 -33.16 5.59 15.77
CA LEU A 304 -32.71 6.80 16.47
C LEU A 304 -32.51 6.50 17.96
N TYR A 305 -31.40 6.98 18.53
CA TYR A 305 -31.17 6.92 19.97
C TYR A 305 -30.28 8.08 20.42
N ASN A 306 -30.86 9.03 21.15
CA ASN A 306 -30.21 10.26 21.59
C ASN A 306 -29.46 10.98 20.46
N THR A 307 -30.00 10.92 19.25
CA THR A 307 -29.39 11.45 18.03
C THR A 307 -29.23 12.97 18.12
N PRO A 308 -28.02 13.52 17.90
CA PRO A 308 -27.82 14.96 17.82
C PRO A 308 -28.68 15.59 16.72
N LEU A 309 -29.41 16.67 17.06
CA LEU A 309 -30.39 17.26 16.14
C LEU A 309 -29.78 17.80 14.85
N ASP A 310 -28.53 18.28 14.90
CA ASP A 310 -27.82 18.77 13.70
C ASP A 310 -27.49 17.62 12.74
N PHE A 311 -27.18 16.43 13.27
CA PHE A 311 -26.92 15.24 12.46
C PHE A 311 -28.22 14.71 11.86
N LEU A 312 -29.28 14.62 12.68
CA LEU A 312 -30.62 14.26 12.20
C LEU A 312 -31.12 15.19 11.10
N LYS A 313 -30.87 16.50 11.24
CA LYS A 313 -31.19 17.50 10.22
C LYS A 313 -30.44 17.23 8.92
N ALA A 314 -29.12 17.03 8.98
CA ALA A 314 -28.29 16.79 7.80
C ALA A 314 -28.73 15.51 7.06
N LEU A 315 -29.02 14.45 7.81
CA LEU A 315 -29.56 13.20 7.28
C LEU A 315 -30.90 13.41 6.57
N ILE A 316 -31.90 13.98 7.26
CA ILE A 316 -33.25 14.17 6.68
C ILE A 316 -33.17 15.07 5.45
N ASP A 317 -32.38 16.14 5.47
CA ASP A 317 -32.19 17.02 4.32
C ASP A 317 -31.53 16.29 3.13
N SER A 318 -30.59 15.37 3.39
CA SER A 318 -29.96 14.55 2.34
C SER A 318 -30.93 13.57 1.68
N ILE A 319 -31.90 13.04 2.44
CA ILE A 319 -32.97 12.17 1.92
C ILE A 319 -34.04 12.99 1.19
N GLN A 320 -34.44 14.14 1.74
CA GLN A 320 -35.47 14.98 1.14
C GLN A 320 -35.03 15.56 -0.22
N SER A 321 -33.73 15.80 -0.37
CA SER A 321 -33.13 16.36 -1.60
C SER A 321 -32.86 15.34 -2.71
N GLN A 322 -33.18 14.05 -2.50
CA GLN A 322 -33.00 12.99 -3.48
C GLN A 322 -33.71 13.30 -4.80
N THR A 323 -33.02 13.00 -5.91
CA THR A 323 -33.57 13.25 -7.25
C THR A 323 -34.66 12.27 -7.67
N TYR A 324 -34.72 11.09 -7.04
CA TYR A 324 -35.85 10.15 -7.14
C TYR A 324 -36.90 10.45 -6.07
N ALA A 325 -38.18 10.45 -6.44
CA ALA A 325 -39.24 10.99 -5.57
C ALA A 325 -40.05 9.94 -4.78
N ASN A 326 -40.10 8.68 -5.23
CA ASN A 326 -40.92 7.63 -4.63
C ASN A 326 -40.18 6.91 -3.50
N TRP A 327 -40.10 7.54 -2.34
CA TRP A 327 -39.44 6.99 -1.16
C TRP A 327 -40.26 7.22 0.10
N GLN A 328 -39.91 6.49 1.16
CA GLN A 328 -40.39 6.68 2.53
C GLN A 328 -39.19 6.67 3.48
N LEU A 329 -39.14 7.61 4.42
CA LEU A 329 -38.17 7.62 5.50
C LEU A 329 -38.83 7.13 6.78
N CYS A 330 -38.36 5.99 7.29
CA CYS A 330 -38.90 5.30 8.47
C CYS A 330 -37.97 5.51 9.66
N LEU A 331 -38.42 6.31 10.63
CA LEU A 331 -37.66 6.68 11.82
C LEU A 331 -38.26 6.00 13.05
N ALA A 332 -37.50 5.15 13.71
CA ALA A 332 -37.90 4.53 14.97
C ALA A 332 -37.02 5.01 16.11
N ASP A 333 -37.63 5.71 17.06
CA ASP A 333 -36.93 6.46 18.09
C ASP A 333 -37.00 5.77 19.44
N GLY A 334 -35.86 5.27 19.91
CA GLY A 334 -35.69 4.71 21.25
C GLY A 334 -35.19 5.73 22.28
N SER A 335 -35.12 7.02 21.93
CA SER A 335 -34.59 8.07 22.81
C SER A 335 -35.51 8.34 24.00
N ASN A 336 -34.92 8.68 25.14
CA ASN A 336 -35.64 9.06 26.36
C ASN A 336 -35.61 10.58 26.64
N ASN A 337 -35.04 11.37 25.73
CA ASN A 337 -34.88 12.81 25.90
C ASN A 337 -36.10 13.66 25.44
N GLY A 338 -37.04 13.05 24.70
CA GLY A 338 -38.24 13.71 24.20
C GLY A 338 -38.01 14.81 23.16
N GLN A 339 -36.82 14.94 22.58
CA GLN A 339 -36.46 16.07 21.69
C GLN A 339 -36.74 15.79 20.21
N VAL A 340 -36.58 14.54 19.78
CA VAL A 340 -36.58 14.13 18.37
C VAL A 340 -37.96 14.29 17.73
N GLY A 341 -39.02 13.74 18.34
CA GLY A 341 -40.39 13.86 17.82
C GLY A 341 -40.85 15.31 17.59
N PRO A 342 -40.75 16.20 18.59
CA PRO A 342 -41.06 17.63 18.41
C PRO A 342 -40.19 18.33 17.35
N PHE A 343 -38.92 17.94 17.23
CA PHE A 343 -38.04 18.47 16.18
C PHE A 343 -38.52 18.07 14.79
N ILE A 344 -38.84 16.79 14.56
CA ILE A 344 -39.34 16.28 13.28
C ILE A 344 -40.67 16.96 12.93
N GLN A 345 -41.60 17.04 13.88
CA GLN A 345 -42.90 17.68 13.65
C GLN A 345 -42.75 19.15 13.26
N ARG A 346 -41.86 19.89 13.95
CA ARG A 346 -41.63 21.32 13.68
C ARG A 346 -40.96 21.58 12.34
N MET A 347 -39.91 20.82 12.02
CA MET A 347 -39.08 21.07 10.83
C MET A 347 -39.62 20.40 9.56
N TYR A 348 -40.23 19.22 9.71
CA TYR A 348 -40.56 18.32 8.60
C TYR A 348 -42.02 17.83 8.59
N GLY A 349 -42.89 18.31 9.48
CA GLY A 349 -44.28 17.83 9.59
C GLY A 349 -45.17 18.02 8.35
N LYS A 350 -44.68 18.70 7.29
CA LYS A 350 -45.34 18.80 5.97
C LYS A 350 -44.94 17.69 4.99
N GLU A 351 -43.81 17.03 5.24
CA GLU A 351 -43.28 15.97 4.38
C GLU A 351 -43.98 14.64 4.72
N LYS A 352 -44.93 14.24 3.88
CA LYS A 352 -45.77 13.05 4.10
C LYS A 352 -45.01 11.72 3.94
N ARG A 353 -43.83 11.75 3.31
CA ARG A 353 -42.99 10.58 3.11
C ARG A 353 -42.19 10.20 4.36
N ILE A 354 -42.18 11.03 5.40
CA ILE A 354 -41.51 10.72 6.67
C ILE A 354 -42.52 10.05 7.62
N SER A 355 -42.19 8.85 8.06
CA SER A 355 -42.93 8.07 9.06
C SER A 355 -42.09 7.98 10.32
N TYR A 356 -42.63 8.45 11.45
CA TYR A 356 -41.95 8.48 12.75
C TYR A 356 -42.73 7.64 13.77
N VAL A 357 -42.02 6.83 14.54
CA VAL A 357 -42.57 6.10 15.69
C VAL A 357 -41.64 6.28 16.89
N LEU A 358 -42.23 6.65 18.04
CA LEU A 358 -41.54 6.59 19.33
C LEU A 358 -41.72 5.18 19.90
N LEU A 359 -40.61 4.52 20.20
CA LEU A 359 -40.60 3.18 20.80
C LEU A 359 -40.86 3.30 22.31
N GLU A 360 -41.49 2.28 22.89
CA GLU A 360 -41.80 2.25 24.34
C GLU A 360 -40.52 2.27 25.21
N LYS A 361 -39.43 1.67 24.71
CA LYS A 361 -38.12 1.61 25.35
C LYS A 361 -37.03 1.35 24.30
N ASN A 362 -35.79 1.72 24.64
CA ASN A 362 -34.61 1.31 23.87
C ASN A 362 -34.29 -0.17 24.16
N GLU A 363 -34.35 -1.02 23.13
CA GLU A 363 -34.09 -2.46 23.25
C GLU A 363 -32.81 -2.93 22.55
N GLY A 364 -31.95 -1.99 22.14
CA GLY A 364 -30.73 -2.29 21.37
C GLY A 364 -30.90 -1.98 19.89
N ILE A 365 -29.78 -2.00 19.16
CA ILE A 365 -29.73 -1.54 17.78
C ILE A 365 -30.60 -2.39 16.85
N SER A 366 -30.65 -3.72 17.05
CA SER A 366 -31.49 -4.61 16.24
C SER A 366 -32.98 -4.28 16.41
N GLU A 367 -33.48 -4.22 17.65
CA GLU A 367 -34.90 -4.00 17.89
C GLU A 367 -35.36 -2.57 17.52
N ASN A 368 -34.50 -1.57 17.73
CA ASN A 368 -34.80 -0.22 17.28
C ASN A 368 -34.89 -0.17 15.74
N THR A 369 -33.98 -0.84 15.02
CA THR A 369 -34.03 -0.95 13.56
C THR A 369 -35.27 -1.73 13.10
N ASN A 370 -35.62 -2.80 13.81
CA ASN A 370 -36.83 -3.58 13.57
C ASN A 370 -38.09 -2.72 13.70
N GLY A 371 -38.13 -1.78 14.65
CA GLY A 371 -39.18 -0.77 14.76
C GLY A 371 -39.37 0.04 13.47
N ALA A 372 -38.28 0.46 12.83
CA ALA A 372 -38.32 1.18 11.56
C ALA A 372 -38.74 0.28 10.39
N ILE A 373 -38.29 -0.98 10.36
CA ILE A 373 -38.72 -1.95 9.34
C ILE A 373 -40.23 -2.23 9.43
N ARG A 374 -40.81 -2.32 10.63
CA ARG A 374 -42.25 -2.61 10.82
C ARG A 374 -43.16 -1.54 10.22
N ILE A 375 -42.71 -0.28 10.17
CA ILE A 375 -43.48 0.83 9.57
C ILE A 375 -43.16 1.06 8.08
N ALA A 376 -42.22 0.30 7.52
CA ALA A 376 -41.81 0.41 6.12
C ALA A 376 -42.83 -0.25 5.18
N ASP A 377 -43.34 0.52 4.21
CA ASP A 377 -44.35 0.06 3.24
C ASP A 377 -43.81 -0.11 1.81
N GLY A 378 -42.54 0.22 1.56
CA GLY A 378 -41.90 0.18 0.24
C GLY A 378 -41.64 -1.23 -0.30
N ASP A 379 -41.41 -1.30 -1.61
CA ASP A 379 -41.05 -2.53 -2.34
C ASP A 379 -39.64 -3.02 -1.98
N PHE A 380 -38.77 -2.08 -1.60
CA PHE A 380 -37.41 -2.34 -1.14
C PHE A 380 -37.14 -1.62 0.19
N ILE A 381 -36.34 -2.24 1.03
CA ILE A 381 -35.86 -1.71 2.30
C ILE A 381 -34.39 -1.31 2.13
N MET A 382 -34.07 -0.05 2.46
CA MET A 382 -32.73 0.50 2.43
C MET A 382 -32.26 0.82 3.86
N PHE A 383 -31.05 0.38 4.21
CA PHE A 383 -30.42 0.72 5.48
C PHE A 383 -29.64 2.04 5.38
N SER A 384 -29.64 2.80 6.48
CA SER A 384 -28.86 4.02 6.67
C SER A 384 -28.79 4.34 8.16
N ASP A 385 -27.78 5.12 8.57
CA ASP A 385 -27.56 5.48 9.97
C ASP A 385 -27.97 6.92 10.25
N HIS A 386 -28.28 7.19 11.52
CA HIS A 386 -28.91 8.44 11.95
C HIS A 386 -27.99 9.67 11.92
N ASP A 387 -26.69 9.45 11.79
CA ASP A 387 -25.61 10.43 11.82
C ASP A 387 -24.92 10.63 10.46
N ASP A 388 -25.33 9.88 9.45
CA ASP A 388 -24.70 9.86 8.14
C ASP A 388 -25.52 10.59 7.07
N THR A 389 -24.96 10.73 5.88
CA THR A 389 -25.62 11.41 4.76
C THR A 389 -25.48 10.61 3.47
N VAL A 390 -26.44 10.76 2.56
CA VAL A 390 -26.43 10.11 1.25
C VAL A 390 -26.21 11.13 0.13
N ALA A 391 -25.60 10.69 -0.97
CA ALA A 391 -25.42 11.52 -2.15
C ALA A 391 -26.78 11.91 -2.76
N PRO A 392 -26.97 13.11 -3.35
CA PRO A 392 -28.27 13.58 -3.85
C PRO A 392 -28.93 12.71 -4.92
N ASN A 393 -28.16 11.84 -5.58
CA ASN A 393 -28.61 10.92 -6.61
C ASN A 393 -28.66 9.46 -6.16
N ALA A 394 -28.45 9.14 -4.87
CA ALA A 394 -28.36 7.77 -4.39
C ALA A 394 -29.59 6.92 -4.78
N LEU A 395 -30.80 7.38 -4.45
CA LEU A 395 -32.03 6.67 -4.79
C LEU A 395 -32.27 6.56 -6.29
N TYR A 396 -31.87 7.58 -7.06
CA TYR A 396 -31.97 7.55 -8.52
C TYR A 396 -31.08 6.46 -9.13
N GLU A 397 -29.83 6.35 -8.66
CA GLU A 397 -28.91 5.32 -9.15
C GLU A 397 -29.35 3.91 -8.74
N ILE A 398 -29.88 3.74 -7.53
CA ILE A 398 -30.47 2.47 -7.07
C ILE A 398 -31.62 2.06 -8.01
N VAL A 399 -32.58 2.95 -8.25
CA VAL A 399 -33.73 2.65 -9.13
C VAL A 399 -33.30 2.45 -10.57
N LYS A 400 -32.29 3.20 -11.04
CA LYS A 400 -31.69 2.97 -12.36
C LYS A 400 -31.13 1.56 -12.47
N ALA A 401 -30.38 1.09 -11.47
CA ALA A 401 -29.85 -0.28 -11.46
C ALA A 401 -30.98 -1.34 -11.46
N LEU A 402 -32.06 -1.11 -10.72
CA LEU A 402 -33.25 -1.98 -10.72
C LEU A 402 -34.00 -1.99 -12.06
N ASN A 403 -33.87 -0.95 -12.89
CA ASN A 403 -34.42 -0.88 -14.24
C ASN A 403 -33.49 -1.51 -15.28
N GLU A 404 -32.16 -1.39 -15.10
CA GLU A 404 -31.17 -2.11 -15.92
C GLU A 404 -31.33 -3.63 -15.80
N ASP A 405 -31.78 -4.10 -14.63
CA ASP A 405 -31.99 -5.51 -14.36
C ASP A 405 -33.11 -5.75 -13.33
N ARG A 406 -34.30 -6.08 -13.85
CA ARG A 406 -35.55 -6.23 -13.07
C ARG A 406 -35.53 -7.40 -12.09
N GLU A 407 -34.60 -8.33 -12.24
CA GLU A 407 -34.44 -9.50 -11.37
C GLU A 407 -33.53 -9.20 -10.16
N THR A 408 -33.01 -7.98 -10.03
CA THR A 408 -32.15 -7.60 -8.91
C THR A 408 -32.92 -7.63 -7.58
N ASP A 409 -32.45 -8.46 -6.64
CA ASP A 409 -33.03 -8.58 -5.30
C ASP A 409 -32.35 -7.68 -4.28
N VAL A 410 -31.05 -7.43 -4.46
CA VAL A 410 -30.21 -6.66 -3.54
C VAL A 410 -29.35 -5.67 -4.31
N VAL A 411 -29.21 -4.45 -3.78
CA VAL A 411 -28.30 -3.42 -4.29
C VAL A 411 -27.41 -2.91 -3.15
N TYR A 412 -26.12 -2.72 -3.42
CA TYR A 412 -25.21 -1.99 -2.53
C TYR A 412 -24.30 -1.04 -3.30
N THR A 413 -23.67 -0.10 -2.59
CA THR A 413 -22.88 0.98 -3.20
C THR A 413 -21.52 1.16 -2.54
N ASP A 414 -20.62 1.87 -3.22
CA ASP A 414 -19.41 2.41 -2.60
C ASP A 414 -19.76 3.50 -1.58
N GLU A 415 -18.81 3.79 -0.69
CA GLU A 415 -18.93 4.77 0.38
C GLU A 415 -17.61 5.50 0.61
N ASP A 416 -17.68 6.64 1.30
CA ASP A 416 -16.51 7.34 1.84
C ASP A 416 -16.75 7.75 3.29
N LYS A 417 -15.76 8.38 3.90
CA LYS A 417 -15.89 9.01 5.21
C LYS A 417 -16.01 10.51 5.06
N VAL A 418 -16.78 11.13 5.94
CA VAL A 418 -16.90 12.58 6.06
C VAL A 418 -16.55 13.05 7.48
N THR A 419 -15.89 14.20 7.58
CA THR A 419 -15.56 14.81 8.88
C THR A 419 -16.82 15.09 9.71
N MET A 420 -16.66 15.18 11.03
CA MET A 420 -17.76 15.46 11.96
C MET A 420 -18.61 16.68 11.56
N ASP A 421 -18.02 17.71 10.96
CA ASP A 421 -18.71 18.92 10.49
C ASP A 421 -19.38 18.79 9.11
N GLY A 422 -19.25 17.63 8.44
CA GLY A 422 -19.87 17.33 7.16
C GLY A 422 -19.19 17.99 5.95
N LYS A 423 -17.96 18.51 6.08
CA LYS A 423 -17.35 19.34 5.03
C LYS A 423 -16.26 18.67 4.20
N THR A 424 -15.51 17.74 4.79
CA THR A 424 -14.35 17.13 4.13
C THR A 424 -14.58 15.63 3.99
N TYR A 425 -14.48 15.14 2.76
CA TYR A 425 -14.64 13.73 2.41
C TYR A 425 -13.27 13.08 2.23
N TYR A 426 -13.10 11.84 2.69
CA TYR A 426 -11.83 11.14 2.68
C TYR A 426 -12.03 9.62 2.81
N ASP A 427 -10.95 8.85 2.60
CA ASP A 427 -10.91 7.40 2.81
C ASP A 427 -12.04 6.64 2.08
N PRO A 428 -12.11 6.74 0.73
CA PRO A 428 -13.13 6.05 -0.04
C PRO A 428 -12.94 4.52 -0.01
N HIS A 429 -14.03 3.81 0.19
CA HIS A 429 -14.08 2.36 0.06
C HIS A 429 -14.76 2.00 -1.27
N PHE A 430 -13.91 1.76 -2.26
CA PHE A 430 -14.27 1.28 -3.59
C PHE A 430 -14.34 -0.26 -3.58
N LYS A 431 -15.56 -0.77 -3.47
CA LYS A 431 -15.89 -2.18 -3.26
C LYS A 431 -15.85 -2.95 -4.59
N PRO A 432 -15.54 -4.26 -4.59
CA PRO A 432 -15.73 -5.09 -5.78
C PRO A 432 -17.22 -5.33 -6.03
N ASP A 433 -17.56 -5.94 -7.18
CA ASP A 433 -18.85 -6.61 -7.33
C ASP A 433 -18.99 -7.77 -6.32
N PHE A 434 -20.19 -8.33 -6.19
CA PHE A 434 -20.54 -9.24 -5.11
C PHE A 434 -19.55 -10.41 -4.98
N ASN A 435 -18.98 -10.56 -3.78
CA ASN A 435 -17.94 -11.53 -3.45
C ASN A 435 -18.28 -12.14 -2.09
N LEU A 436 -18.86 -13.34 -2.10
CA LEU A 436 -19.38 -13.97 -0.89
C LEU A 436 -18.25 -14.39 0.05
N ASP A 437 -17.12 -14.84 -0.48
CA ASP A 437 -15.99 -15.23 0.35
C ASP A 437 -15.31 -14.02 1.02
N LEU A 438 -15.24 -12.87 0.32
CA LEU A 438 -14.84 -11.62 0.94
C LEU A 438 -15.84 -11.18 2.02
N LEU A 439 -17.15 -11.32 1.76
CA LEU A 439 -18.20 -11.02 2.73
C LEU A 439 -18.05 -11.89 4.00
N ARG A 440 -17.72 -13.17 3.86
CA ARG A 440 -17.44 -14.08 4.98
C ARG A 440 -16.18 -13.71 5.77
N SER A 441 -15.22 -13.03 5.14
CA SER A 441 -14.04 -12.49 5.83
C SER A 441 -14.28 -11.13 6.46
N ASN A 442 -15.15 -10.29 5.92
CA ASN A 442 -15.41 -8.93 6.40
C ASN A 442 -16.75 -8.41 5.85
N ASN A 443 -17.56 -7.73 6.67
CA ASN A 443 -18.73 -7.00 6.18
C ASN A 443 -18.30 -5.80 5.34
N TYR A 444 -17.91 -6.01 4.08
CA TYR A 444 -17.47 -4.93 3.20
C TYR A 444 -18.65 -4.16 2.59
N ILE A 445 -19.89 -4.66 2.74
CA ILE A 445 -21.11 -4.05 2.22
C ILE A 445 -21.58 -2.90 3.13
N CYS A 446 -21.70 -3.14 4.44
CA CYS A 446 -22.12 -2.15 5.46
C CYS A 446 -23.41 -1.37 5.09
N HIS A 447 -23.30 -0.05 4.90
CA HIS A 447 -24.38 0.89 5.20
C HIS A 447 -25.50 0.92 4.16
N ILE A 448 -25.22 1.32 2.91
CA ILE A 448 -26.22 1.22 1.85
C ILE A 448 -26.32 -0.23 1.41
N PHE A 449 -27.24 -0.92 2.08
CA PHE A 449 -27.77 -2.20 1.70
C PHE A 449 -29.26 -2.02 1.39
N VAL A 450 -29.63 -2.28 0.13
CA VAL A 450 -31.02 -2.22 -0.34
C VAL A 450 -31.46 -3.62 -0.67
N VAL A 451 -32.57 -4.08 -0.10
CA VAL A 451 -33.06 -5.45 -0.29
C VAL A 451 -34.55 -5.44 -0.57
N LYS A 452 -34.98 -6.30 -1.50
CA LYS A 452 -36.37 -6.51 -1.84
C LYS A 452 -37.15 -6.97 -0.62
N LYS A 453 -38.32 -6.38 -0.37
CA LYS A 453 -39.15 -6.69 0.81
C LYS A 453 -39.52 -8.17 0.90
N ASP A 454 -39.69 -8.86 -0.22
CA ASP A 454 -39.93 -10.30 -0.27
C ASP A 454 -38.80 -11.12 0.36
N ILE A 455 -37.54 -10.70 0.22
CA ILE A 455 -36.39 -11.34 0.86
C ILE A 455 -36.42 -11.07 2.36
N VAL A 456 -36.71 -9.83 2.78
CA VAL A 456 -36.88 -9.47 4.21
C VAL A 456 -37.94 -10.36 4.88
N ASN A 457 -39.08 -10.57 4.20
CA ASN A 457 -40.15 -11.42 4.68
C ASN A 457 -39.73 -12.90 4.81
N GLN A 458 -38.83 -13.38 3.96
CA GLN A 458 -38.31 -14.76 4.02
C GLN A 458 -37.27 -14.96 5.11
N VAL A 459 -36.37 -13.99 5.30
CA VAL A 459 -35.24 -14.14 6.23
C VAL A 459 -35.56 -13.68 7.65
N GLY A 460 -36.65 -12.93 7.83
CA GLY A 460 -37.03 -12.32 9.11
C GLY A 460 -36.21 -11.06 9.44
N LEU A 461 -36.52 -10.47 10.59
CA LEU A 461 -35.96 -9.19 11.03
C LEU A 461 -34.50 -9.30 11.52
N LEU A 462 -33.92 -8.21 12.04
CA LEU A 462 -32.60 -8.23 12.67
C LEU A 462 -32.66 -9.00 13.99
N ARG A 463 -31.56 -9.66 14.32
CA ARG A 463 -31.45 -10.59 15.45
C ARG A 463 -30.58 -9.98 16.55
N LYS A 464 -31.19 -9.74 17.71
CA LYS A 464 -30.61 -9.00 18.85
C LYS A 464 -29.36 -9.66 19.42
N GLU A 465 -29.23 -10.97 19.32
CA GLU A 465 -28.03 -11.70 19.76
C GLU A 465 -26.76 -11.33 18.97
N TYR A 466 -26.88 -10.60 17.86
CA TYR A 466 -25.76 -10.05 17.08
C TYR A 466 -25.64 -8.52 17.19
N ASP A 467 -26.25 -7.87 18.18
CA ASP A 467 -26.08 -6.41 18.39
C ASP A 467 -24.58 -6.02 18.38
N GLY A 468 -24.23 -5.07 17.51
CA GLY A 468 -22.86 -4.69 17.15
C GLY A 468 -22.42 -5.15 15.75
N ALA A 469 -23.01 -6.22 15.23
CA ALA A 469 -22.82 -6.75 13.88
C ALA A 469 -24.14 -7.32 13.29
N GLN A 470 -25.27 -6.76 13.73
CA GLN A 470 -26.62 -7.21 13.37
C GLN A 470 -26.91 -7.04 11.88
N ASP A 471 -26.30 -6.03 11.26
CA ASP A 471 -26.33 -5.77 9.83
C ASP A 471 -25.58 -6.88 9.08
N PHE A 472 -24.44 -7.33 9.59
CA PHE A 472 -23.65 -8.38 8.97
C PHE A 472 -24.41 -9.72 8.95
N ASP A 473 -25.03 -10.11 10.07
CA ASP A 473 -25.91 -11.28 10.10
C ASP A 473 -27.08 -11.16 9.11
N PHE A 474 -27.74 -10.01 9.10
CA PHE A 474 -28.89 -9.77 8.22
C PHE A 474 -28.50 -9.80 6.74
N ILE A 475 -27.37 -9.19 6.36
CA ILE A 475 -26.84 -9.20 5.01
C ILE A 475 -26.52 -10.64 4.59
N LEU A 476 -25.84 -11.43 5.42
CA LEU A 476 -25.54 -12.84 5.12
C LEU A 476 -26.82 -13.63 4.86
N ARG A 477 -27.85 -13.50 5.72
CA ARG A 477 -29.16 -14.15 5.52
C ARG A 477 -29.86 -13.70 4.24
N CYS A 478 -29.81 -12.42 3.92
CA CYS A 478 -30.37 -11.90 2.67
C CYS A 478 -29.64 -12.48 1.45
N CYS A 479 -28.30 -12.54 1.48
CA CYS A 479 -27.49 -13.12 0.41
C CYS A 479 -27.72 -14.62 0.24
N GLU A 480 -28.10 -15.36 1.28
CA GLU A 480 -28.50 -16.78 1.19
C GLU A 480 -29.80 -16.98 0.38
N LYS A 481 -30.65 -15.95 0.26
CA LYS A 481 -31.94 -16.00 -0.45
C LYS A 481 -31.96 -15.21 -1.75
N ALA A 482 -31.11 -14.20 -1.90
CA ALA A 482 -31.04 -13.38 -3.08
C ALA A 482 -30.54 -14.19 -4.28
N HIS A 483 -31.23 -14.07 -5.42
CA HIS A 483 -30.77 -14.65 -6.68
C HIS A 483 -29.78 -13.72 -7.37
N LYS A 484 -29.99 -12.40 -7.25
CA LYS A 484 -29.16 -11.41 -7.95
C LYS A 484 -28.85 -10.22 -7.06
N ILE A 485 -27.54 -9.97 -6.90
CA ILE A 485 -26.99 -8.91 -6.08
C ILE A 485 -26.21 -7.96 -6.99
N LYS A 486 -26.54 -6.67 -6.94
CA LYS A 486 -25.97 -5.64 -7.79
C LYS A 486 -25.15 -4.65 -6.99
N HIS A 487 -23.92 -4.45 -7.42
CA HIS A 487 -23.09 -3.37 -6.96
C HIS A 487 -23.22 -2.14 -7.86
N ILE A 488 -23.29 -0.94 -7.26
CA ILE A 488 -23.16 0.34 -7.96
C ILE A 488 -21.81 0.95 -7.55
N PRO A 489 -20.81 1.00 -8.46
CA PRO A 489 -19.46 1.50 -8.17
C PRO A 489 -19.40 3.04 -8.14
N LYS A 490 -20.25 3.64 -7.29
CA LYS A 490 -20.38 5.07 -7.04
C LYS A 490 -20.45 5.29 -5.54
N VAL A 491 -19.73 6.30 -5.06
CA VAL A 491 -19.82 6.76 -3.67
C VAL A 491 -21.18 7.44 -3.49
N LEU A 492 -22.11 6.73 -2.87
CA LEU A 492 -23.49 7.21 -2.64
C LEU A 492 -23.83 7.34 -1.15
N TYR A 493 -22.89 6.99 -0.29
CA TYR A 493 -22.98 7.09 1.17
C TYR A 493 -21.76 7.80 1.74
N HIS A 494 -21.98 8.63 2.75
CA HIS A 494 -20.96 9.42 3.42
C HIS A 494 -21.00 9.16 4.93
N TRP A 495 -20.06 8.34 5.40
CA TRP A 495 -19.96 7.87 6.79
C TRP A 495 -19.29 8.92 7.68
N ARG A 496 -20.04 9.50 8.62
CA ARG A 496 -19.56 10.55 9.50
C ARG A 496 -18.63 9.97 10.57
N ASN A 497 -17.42 10.55 10.64
CA ASN A 497 -16.46 10.20 11.67
C ASN A 497 -16.62 11.11 12.92
N HIS A 498 -16.98 10.51 14.06
CA HIS A 498 -17.03 11.14 15.38
C HIS A 498 -16.73 10.12 16.50
N PRO A 499 -16.42 10.54 17.75
CA PRO A 499 -15.92 9.64 18.79
C PRO A 499 -16.83 8.48 19.20
N ALA A 500 -18.14 8.58 18.99
CA ALA A 500 -19.10 7.50 19.24
C ALA A 500 -19.27 6.55 18.04
N SER A 501 -18.81 6.96 16.84
CA SER A 501 -18.81 6.15 15.64
C SER A 501 -17.73 5.06 15.72
N THR A 502 -18.01 3.91 15.10
CA THR A 502 -17.02 2.82 14.97
C THR A 502 -15.82 3.25 14.12
N ALA A 503 -15.95 4.32 13.32
CA ALA A 503 -14.83 4.94 12.60
C ALA A 503 -13.80 5.64 13.52
N GLY A 504 -14.15 5.92 14.78
CA GLY A 504 -13.33 6.72 15.71
C GLY A 504 -12.44 5.92 16.67
N ASP A 505 -12.91 4.78 17.19
CA ASP A 505 -12.15 3.93 18.13
C ASP A 505 -12.57 2.43 18.03
N PRO A 506 -11.75 1.58 17.41
CA PRO A 506 -11.97 0.13 17.32
C PRO A 506 -11.88 -0.61 18.66
N THR A 507 -11.05 -0.15 19.60
CA THR A 507 -10.66 -0.95 20.78
C THR A 507 -11.75 -1.04 21.85
N SER A 508 -12.64 -0.05 21.91
CA SER A 508 -13.75 0.00 22.85
C SER A 508 -14.97 -0.85 22.45
N LYS A 509 -14.92 -1.55 21.31
CA LYS A 509 -16.06 -2.27 20.72
C LYS A 509 -15.82 -3.77 20.45
N MET A 510 -15.00 -4.45 21.26
CA MET A 510 -14.71 -5.89 21.09
C MET A 510 -15.95 -6.78 20.98
N TYR A 511 -17.04 -6.44 21.66
CA TYR A 511 -18.32 -7.17 21.56
C TYR A 511 -18.86 -7.23 20.12
N ALA A 512 -18.66 -6.18 19.31
CA ALA A 512 -19.12 -6.10 17.94
C ALA A 512 -18.32 -7.04 17.02
N TYR A 513 -17.02 -7.20 17.26
CA TYR A 513 -16.18 -8.14 16.50
C TYR A 513 -16.52 -9.59 16.86
N GLU A 514 -16.79 -9.87 18.13
CA GLU A 514 -17.26 -11.20 18.53
C GLU A 514 -18.65 -11.51 17.95
N ALA A 515 -19.56 -10.55 17.95
CA ALA A 515 -20.86 -10.68 17.30
C ALA A 515 -20.71 -10.93 15.79
N GLY A 516 -19.77 -10.26 15.11
CA GLY A 516 -19.51 -10.49 13.69
C GLY A 516 -18.91 -11.88 13.41
N ARG A 517 -17.99 -12.37 14.25
CA ARG A 517 -17.49 -13.75 14.18
C ARG A 517 -18.64 -14.74 14.33
N ALA A 518 -19.52 -14.52 15.30
CA ALA A 518 -20.68 -15.36 15.54
C ALA A 518 -21.69 -15.31 14.38
N ALA A 519 -21.87 -14.16 13.72
CA ALA A 519 -22.74 -14.01 12.55
C ALA A 519 -22.25 -14.86 11.37
N VAL A 520 -20.94 -14.87 11.11
CA VAL A 520 -20.32 -15.71 10.06
C VAL A 520 -20.42 -17.19 10.42
N ALA A 521 -20.18 -17.57 11.68
CA ALA A 521 -20.35 -18.95 12.13
C ALA A 521 -21.81 -19.43 11.95
N ALA A 522 -22.78 -18.60 12.32
CA ALA A 522 -24.20 -18.89 12.13
C ALA A 522 -24.60 -18.97 10.64
N HIS A 523 -23.94 -18.21 9.76
CA HIS A 523 -24.12 -18.35 8.31
C HIS A 523 -23.71 -19.74 7.82
N PHE A 524 -22.54 -20.24 8.23
CA PHE A 524 -22.07 -21.58 7.86
C PHE A 524 -23.00 -22.68 8.38
N GLU A 525 -23.50 -22.54 9.61
CA GLU A 525 -24.50 -23.45 10.18
C GLU A 525 -25.79 -23.49 9.34
N ARG A 526 -26.33 -22.32 8.94
CA ARG A 526 -27.57 -22.22 8.15
C ARG A 526 -27.44 -22.86 6.77
N ILE A 527 -26.28 -22.74 6.12
CA ILE A 527 -26.04 -23.35 4.80
C ILE A 527 -25.56 -24.81 4.89
N GLY A 528 -25.46 -25.37 6.10
CA GLY A 528 -25.07 -26.76 6.32
C GLY A 528 -23.60 -27.07 6.02
N MET A 529 -22.71 -26.08 6.13
CA MET A 529 -21.28 -26.23 5.85
C MET A 529 -20.48 -26.20 7.14
N LYS A 530 -19.66 -27.21 7.37
CA LYS A 530 -18.82 -27.29 8.57
C LYS A 530 -17.62 -26.36 8.43
N ALA A 531 -17.55 -25.35 9.31
CA ALA A 531 -16.49 -24.36 9.29
C ALA A 531 -16.09 -23.93 10.69
N GLU A 532 -14.80 -23.62 10.86
CA GLU A 532 -14.27 -22.94 12.03
C GLU A 532 -14.02 -21.48 11.69
N VAL A 533 -14.62 -20.57 12.47
CA VAL A 533 -14.52 -19.12 12.26
C VAL A 533 -13.80 -18.49 13.43
N THR A 534 -12.65 -17.89 13.16
CA THR A 534 -11.81 -17.21 14.15
C THR A 534 -11.61 -15.74 13.77
N MET A 535 -11.39 -14.89 14.78
CA MET A 535 -10.93 -13.53 14.52
C MET A 535 -9.47 -13.55 14.02
N THR A 536 -9.10 -12.53 13.27
CA THR A 536 -7.70 -12.24 12.93
C THR A 536 -7.17 -11.11 13.81
N ASP A 537 -5.87 -10.82 13.73
CA ASP A 537 -5.27 -9.65 14.38
C ASP A 537 -5.79 -8.31 13.81
N GLN A 538 -6.48 -8.36 12.66
CA GLN A 538 -7.14 -7.21 12.06
C GLN A 538 -8.61 -7.19 12.50
N PHE A 539 -8.96 -6.21 13.35
CA PHE A 539 -10.32 -6.08 13.87
C PHE A 539 -11.39 -6.03 12.76
N GLY A 540 -12.50 -6.73 12.98
CA GLY A 540 -13.59 -6.84 12.00
C GLY A 540 -13.29 -7.76 10.81
N ARG A 541 -12.19 -8.53 10.85
CA ARG A 541 -11.87 -9.56 9.86
C ARG A 541 -11.76 -10.94 10.48
N TYR A 542 -12.25 -11.92 9.74
CA TYR A 542 -12.39 -13.31 10.18
C TYR A 542 -11.68 -14.26 9.22
N ARG A 543 -11.02 -15.26 9.81
CA ARG A 543 -10.54 -16.44 9.10
C ARG A 543 -11.63 -17.51 9.18
N THR A 544 -11.92 -18.11 8.03
CA THR A 544 -12.79 -19.28 7.94
C THR A 544 -11.99 -20.46 7.42
N ARG A 545 -11.87 -21.50 8.24
CA ARG A 545 -11.38 -22.82 7.82
C ARG A 545 -12.57 -23.73 7.54
N LEU A 546 -12.75 -24.14 6.29
CA LEU A 546 -13.76 -25.13 5.92
C LEU A 546 -13.23 -26.53 6.24
N LEU A 547 -14.01 -27.34 6.95
CA LEU A 547 -13.60 -28.68 7.33
C LEU A 547 -13.70 -29.61 6.12
N VAL A 548 -12.61 -30.35 5.85
CA VAL A 548 -12.54 -31.32 4.77
C VAL A 548 -13.47 -32.50 5.05
N GLU A 549 -14.21 -32.92 4.04
CA GLU A 549 -14.99 -34.16 4.07
C GLU A 549 -14.22 -35.34 3.48
N GLY A 550 -14.08 -36.43 4.25
CA GLY A 550 -13.34 -37.62 3.82
C GLY A 550 -11.83 -37.38 3.69
N GLU A 551 -11.17 -38.27 2.98
CA GLU A 551 -9.73 -38.21 2.71
C GLU A 551 -9.50 -38.45 1.20
N PRO A 552 -9.98 -37.59 0.28
CA PRO A 552 -9.78 -37.80 -1.15
C PRO A 552 -8.30 -37.72 -1.53
N LEU A 553 -7.87 -38.54 -2.49
CA LEU A 553 -6.49 -38.50 -2.97
C LEU A 553 -6.22 -37.20 -3.72
N ILE A 554 -5.15 -36.50 -3.35
CA ILE A 554 -4.64 -35.31 -4.05
C ILE A 554 -3.44 -35.69 -4.91
N SER A 555 -3.46 -35.35 -6.20
CA SER A 555 -2.28 -35.50 -7.07
C SER A 555 -1.58 -34.15 -7.25
N ILE A 556 -0.35 -34.05 -6.76
CA ILE A 556 0.51 -32.87 -6.91
C ILE A 556 1.34 -33.02 -8.18
N LEU A 557 1.20 -32.10 -9.12
CA LEU A 557 1.85 -32.11 -10.43
C LEU A 557 3.01 -31.11 -10.43
N ILE A 558 4.25 -31.59 -10.57
CA ILE A 558 5.47 -30.77 -10.49
C ILE A 558 6.30 -30.92 -11.77
N PRO A 559 6.18 -30.01 -12.75
CA PRO A 559 7.10 -29.93 -13.88
C PRO A 559 8.53 -29.64 -13.44
N ASN A 560 9.53 -30.37 -13.95
CA ASN A 560 10.94 -30.13 -13.63
C ASN A 560 11.88 -30.37 -14.83
N LYS A 561 12.91 -29.53 -14.99
CA LYS A 561 14.03 -29.72 -15.92
C LYS A 561 15.33 -29.22 -15.26
N ASP A 562 16.31 -30.07 -15.00
CA ASP A 562 17.66 -29.73 -14.49
C ASP A 562 17.75 -28.85 -13.21
N HIS A 563 16.65 -28.69 -12.46
CA HIS A 563 16.58 -27.89 -11.22
C HIS A 563 16.50 -28.82 -10.00
N LYS A 564 17.60 -29.52 -9.67
CA LYS A 564 17.61 -30.50 -8.57
C LYS A 564 17.38 -29.84 -7.22
N GLU A 565 18.10 -28.77 -6.91
CA GLU A 565 18.08 -28.14 -5.58
C GLU A 565 16.71 -27.55 -5.25
N ASP A 566 16.10 -26.88 -6.22
CA ASP A 566 14.74 -26.35 -6.10
C ASP A 566 13.74 -27.49 -5.86
N LEU A 567 13.79 -28.54 -6.69
CA LEU A 567 12.88 -29.68 -6.60
C LEU A 567 13.04 -30.45 -5.27
N GLU A 568 14.28 -30.69 -4.83
CA GLU A 568 14.57 -31.36 -3.55
C GLU A 568 13.96 -30.58 -2.40
N LYS A 569 14.17 -29.26 -2.38
CA LYS A 569 13.61 -28.38 -1.37
C LYS A 569 12.08 -28.40 -1.39
N CYS A 570 11.48 -28.38 -2.58
CA CYS A 570 10.04 -28.45 -2.75
C CYS A 570 9.46 -29.75 -2.18
N ILE A 571 9.94 -30.90 -2.66
CA ILE A 571 9.48 -32.23 -2.24
C ILE A 571 9.69 -32.43 -0.75
N ARG A 572 10.88 -32.09 -0.22
CA ARG A 572 11.17 -32.19 1.20
C ARG A 572 10.19 -31.37 2.03
N SER A 573 9.93 -30.12 1.64
CA SER A 573 8.97 -29.26 2.35
C SER A 573 7.55 -29.84 2.36
N ILE A 574 7.11 -30.49 1.27
CA ILE A 574 5.80 -31.15 1.20
C ILE A 574 5.73 -32.31 2.19
N TYR A 575 6.71 -33.22 2.19
CA TYR A 575 6.68 -34.39 3.10
C TYR A 575 6.86 -34.01 4.57
N GLU A 576 7.77 -33.09 4.87
CA GLU A 576 8.11 -32.69 6.24
C GLU A 576 7.03 -31.84 6.89
N LYS A 577 6.47 -30.85 6.17
CA LYS A 577 5.58 -29.84 6.77
C LYS A 577 4.09 -30.15 6.61
N SER A 578 3.67 -30.89 5.59
CA SER A 578 2.24 -31.05 5.31
C SER A 578 1.55 -31.96 6.35
N THR A 579 0.38 -31.55 6.84
CA THR A 579 -0.43 -32.37 7.75
C THR A 579 -1.30 -33.40 7.02
N TYR A 580 -1.82 -33.06 5.83
CA TYR A 580 -2.57 -34.00 4.99
C TYR A 580 -1.67 -35.11 4.44
N ARG A 581 -2.11 -36.37 4.51
CA ARG A 581 -1.28 -37.53 4.15
C ARG A 581 -1.73 -38.31 2.92
N ASN A 582 -2.98 -38.16 2.47
CA ASN A 582 -3.47 -38.89 1.30
C ASN A 582 -3.18 -38.15 -0.01
N PHE A 583 -1.90 -38.07 -0.38
CA PHE A 583 -1.47 -37.44 -1.63
C PHE A 583 -0.50 -38.32 -2.42
N GLU A 584 -0.38 -38.06 -3.72
CA GLU A 584 0.71 -38.53 -4.56
C GLU A 584 1.43 -37.34 -5.21
N ILE A 585 2.71 -37.52 -5.52
CA ILE A 585 3.51 -36.53 -6.26
C ILE A 585 3.87 -37.09 -7.62
N LEU A 586 3.53 -36.36 -8.67
CA LEU A 586 3.92 -36.63 -10.06
C LEU A 586 4.92 -35.57 -10.48
N VAL A 587 6.21 -35.93 -10.48
CA VAL A 587 7.24 -35.07 -11.07
C VAL A 587 7.20 -35.32 -12.58
N ILE A 588 6.91 -34.29 -13.36
CA ILE A 588 6.90 -34.36 -14.82
C ILE A 588 8.27 -33.88 -15.31
N GLU A 589 9.15 -34.85 -15.55
CA GLU A 589 10.47 -34.66 -16.12
C GLU A 589 10.33 -34.17 -17.57
N ASN A 590 10.91 -33.02 -17.88
CA ASN A 590 10.76 -32.35 -19.17
C ASN A 590 12.12 -32.08 -19.83
N ASN A 591 12.73 -33.14 -20.34
CA ASN A 591 13.96 -33.10 -21.14
C ASN A 591 15.17 -32.50 -20.41
N SER A 592 15.39 -32.89 -19.16
CA SER A 592 16.64 -32.71 -18.42
C SER A 592 17.83 -33.33 -19.16
N GLU A 593 19.02 -32.77 -18.94
CA GLU A 593 20.26 -33.18 -19.62
C GLU A 593 21.33 -33.67 -18.64
N THR A 594 21.19 -33.39 -17.34
CA THR A 594 22.22 -33.67 -16.33
C THR A 594 22.08 -35.07 -15.71
N GLU A 595 23.20 -35.79 -15.54
CA GLU A 595 23.19 -37.10 -14.84
C GLU A 595 22.79 -36.98 -13.36
N GLU A 596 23.07 -35.83 -12.77
CA GLU A 596 22.73 -35.51 -11.39
C GLU A 596 21.21 -35.56 -11.12
N ILE A 597 20.39 -34.92 -11.96
CA ILE A 597 18.94 -34.92 -11.76
C ILE A 597 18.34 -36.32 -11.98
N PHE A 598 18.86 -37.08 -12.95
CA PHE A 598 18.38 -38.45 -13.17
C PHE A 598 18.74 -39.39 -12.01
N SER A 599 19.93 -39.22 -11.42
CA SER A 599 20.32 -39.94 -10.20
C SER A 599 19.42 -39.57 -9.02
N PHE A 600 19.08 -38.29 -8.90
CA PHE A 600 18.17 -37.80 -7.86
C PHE A 600 16.74 -38.35 -8.03
N TYR A 601 16.22 -38.46 -9.26
CA TYR A 601 14.93 -39.10 -9.51
C TYR A 601 14.89 -40.57 -9.09
N GLU A 602 15.96 -41.33 -9.31
CA GLU A 602 16.05 -42.72 -8.84
C GLU A 602 16.11 -42.82 -7.31
N GLN A 603 16.70 -41.83 -6.64
CA GLN A 603 16.66 -41.71 -5.19
C GLN A 603 15.24 -41.44 -4.70
N LEU A 604 14.55 -40.44 -5.25
CA LEU A 604 13.18 -40.08 -4.86
C LEU A 604 12.19 -41.24 -5.00
N LYS A 605 12.29 -42.03 -6.08
CA LYS A 605 11.46 -43.24 -6.28
C LYS A 605 11.64 -44.29 -5.19
N LYS A 606 12.84 -44.39 -4.60
CA LYS A 606 13.15 -45.35 -3.52
C LYS A 606 12.69 -44.82 -2.16
N GLU A 607 12.81 -43.52 -1.94
CA GLU A 607 12.46 -42.86 -0.67
C GLU A 607 10.94 -42.72 -0.49
N HIS A 608 10.20 -42.50 -1.58
CA HIS A 608 8.79 -42.15 -1.52
C HIS A 608 7.92 -43.04 -2.41
N SER A 609 7.14 -43.94 -1.80
CA SER A 609 6.26 -44.89 -2.51
C SER A 609 5.07 -44.23 -3.22
N ASN A 610 4.68 -43.03 -2.80
CA ASN A 610 3.61 -42.22 -3.40
C ASN A 610 4.15 -41.18 -4.42
N LEU A 611 5.43 -41.26 -4.80
CA LEU A 611 6.04 -40.40 -5.81
C LEU A 611 6.28 -41.15 -7.12
N ARG A 612 5.95 -40.53 -8.25
CA ARG A 612 6.22 -41.06 -9.60
C ARG A 612 6.88 -40.01 -10.48
N ILE A 613 7.78 -40.48 -11.35
CA ILE A 613 8.43 -39.66 -12.38
C ILE A 613 7.77 -39.98 -13.73
N LEU A 614 7.26 -38.96 -14.41
CA LEU A 614 6.65 -39.06 -15.73
C LEU A 614 7.52 -38.34 -16.75
N ASN A 615 7.86 -38.99 -17.87
CA ASN A 615 8.78 -38.44 -18.86
C ASN A 615 8.02 -37.75 -20.01
N TRP A 616 8.17 -36.44 -20.13
CA TRP A 616 7.67 -35.63 -21.23
C TRP A 616 8.75 -35.46 -22.30
N LYS A 617 8.46 -35.91 -23.54
CA LYS A 617 9.44 -35.95 -24.65
C LYS A 617 9.18 -34.95 -25.77
N LYS A 618 8.24 -34.02 -25.59
CA LYS A 618 7.91 -32.98 -26.57
C LYS A 618 8.60 -31.66 -26.18
N PRO A 619 8.60 -30.62 -27.03
CA PRO A 619 9.13 -29.30 -26.65
C PRO A 619 8.48 -28.75 -25.37
N PHE A 620 9.19 -27.84 -24.68
CA PHE A 620 8.67 -27.20 -23.48
C PHE A 620 7.35 -26.47 -23.79
N ASN A 621 6.32 -26.82 -23.04
CA ASN A 621 5.03 -26.13 -23.02
C ASN A 621 4.39 -26.37 -21.65
N TYR A 622 4.37 -25.35 -20.80
CA TYR A 622 3.92 -25.49 -19.41
C TYR A 622 2.49 -26.05 -19.32
N SER A 623 1.59 -25.56 -20.19
CA SER A 623 0.21 -26.04 -20.27
C SER A 623 0.15 -27.52 -20.65
N ALA A 624 0.88 -27.93 -21.69
CA ALA A 624 0.84 -29.31 -22.19
C ALA A 624 1.49 -30.31 -21.21
N ILE A 625 2.53 -29.89 -20.49
CA ILE A 625 3.20 -30.68 -19.45
C ILE A 625 2.25 -30.93 -18.27
N ASN A 626 1.54 -29.90 -17.82
CA ASN A 626 0.54 -30.04 -16.77
C ASN A 626 -0.65 -30.90 -17.21
N ASN A 627 -1.14 -30.74 -18.44
CA ASN A 627 -2.17 -31.61 -19.02
C ASN A 627 -1.74 -33.08 -19.02
N PHE A 628 -0.49 -33.35 -19.41
CA PHE A 628 0.08 -34.70 -19.39
C PHE A 628 0.18 -35.28 -17.97
N GLY A 629 0.58 -34.47 -16.98
CA GLY A 629 0.55 -34.87 -15.57
C GLY A 629 -0.87 -35.21 -15.10
N ALA A 630 -1.85 -34.36 -15.44
CA ALA A 630 -3.26 -34.54 -15.08
C ALA A 630 -3.89 -35.81 -15.67
N GLU A 631 -3.46 -36.23 -16.87
CA GLU A 631 -3.88 -37.50 -17.49
C GLU A 631 -3.46 -38.71 -16.64
N HIS A 632 -2.26 -38.66 -16.05
CA HIS A 632 -1.66 -39.76 -15.28
C HIS A 632 -1.95 -39.72 -13.77
N ALA A 633 -2.53 -38.61 -13.29
CA ALA A 633 -3.00 -38.42 -11.92
C ALA A 633 -4.05 -39.47 -11.54
N ARG A 634 -4.03 -39.94 -10.29
CA ARG A 634 -5.03 -40.84 -9.71
C ARG A 634 -5.96 -40.12 -8.74
N GLY A 635 -5.56 -38.95 -8.26
CA GLY A 635 -6.31 -38.13 -7.33
C GLY A 635 -7.59 -37.55 -7.91
N GLU A 636 -8.53 -37.30 -7.02
CA GLU A 636 -9.78 -36.60 -7.32
C GLU A 636 -9.54 -35.09 -7.48
N TYR A 637 -8.49 -34.60 -6.81
CA TYR A 637 -8.04 -33.22 -6.85
C TYR A 637 -6.63 -33.17 -7.44
N LEU A 638 -6.38 -32.14 -8.23
CA LEU A 638 -5.08 -31.83 -8.80
C LEU A 638 -4.54 -30.59 -8.12
N VAL A 639 -3.26 -30.60 -7.77
CA VAL A 639 -2.49 -29.40 -7.42
C VAL A 639 -1.46 -29.17 -8.52
N LEU A 640 -1.57 -28.06 -9.24
CA LEU A 640 -0.50 -27.58 -10.13
C LEU A 640 0.50 -26.82 -9.25
N LEU A 641 1.76 -27.25 -9.27
CA LEU A 641 2.79 -26.73 -8.38
C LEU A 641 4.11 -26.54 -9.14
N ASN A 642 4.71 -25.37 -9.03
CA ASN A 642 6.06 -25.17 -9.54
C ASN A 642 7.10 -25.91 -8.67
N ASN A 643 8.22 -26.29 -9.28
CA ASN A 643 9.30 -27.03 -8.63
C ASN A 643 10.12 -26.20 -7.62
N ASP A 644 9.99 -24.87 -7.61
CA ASP A 644 10.69 -23.93 -6.75
C ASP A 644 9.78 -23.32 -5.67
N ILE A 645 8.76 -24.08 -5.27
CA ILE A 645 7.88 -23.75 -4.14
C ILE A 645 8.41 -24.40 -2.86
N GLU A 646 8.34 -23.68 -1.74
CA GLU A 646 8.50 -24.24 -0.40
C GLU A 646 7.26 -23.99 0.45
N VAL A 647 6.72 -25.05 1.04
CA VAL A 647 5.56 -24.99 1.94
C VAL A 647 5.90 -24.14 3.18
N LYS A 648 5.00 -23.22 3.55
CA LYS A 648 5.07 -22.45 4.81
C LYS A 648 3.90 -22.77 5.74
N THR A 649 2.67 -22.82 5.23
CA THR A 649 1.50 -23.27 5.98
C THR A 649 1.42 -24.81 6.04
N GLU A 650 1.40 -25.41 7.23
CA GLU A 650 1.42 -26.88 7.41
C GLU A 650 0.14 -27.57 6.93
N ASP A 651 -1.02 -26.99 7.19
CA ASP A 651 -2.36 -27.50 6.82
C ASP A 651 -2.88 -26.95 5.48
N TRP A 652 -1.96 -26.63 4.58
CA TRP A 652 -2.28 -25.98 3.30
C TRP A 652 -3.20 -26.80 2.40
N MET A 653 -3.03 -28.13 2.38
CA MET A 653 -3.87 -29.01 1.56
C MET A 653 -5.30 -29.02 2.07
N GLU A 654 -5.50 -29.07 3.39
CA GLU A 654 -6.81 -29.02 4.02
C GLU A 654 -7.50 -27.67 3.78
N GLU A 655 -6.77 -26.57 3.96
CA GLU A 655 -7.28 -25.20 3.72
C GLU A 655 -7.68 -24.97 2.26
N MET A 656 -6.98 -25.55 1.30
CA MET A 656 -7.35 -25.48 -0.13
C MET A 656 -8.48 -26.46 -0.46
N LEU A 657 -8.41 -27.69 0.05
CA LEU A 657 -9.37 -28.75 -0.25
C LEU A 657 -10.76 -28.43 0.30
N GLY A 658 -10.87 -27.86 1.50
CA GLY A 658 -12.17 -27.48 2.08
C GLY A 658 -12.95 -26.51 1.19
N TYR A 659 -12.26 -25.55 0.54
CA TYR A 659 -12.89 -24.67 -0.45
C TYR A 659 -13.09 -25.37 -1.79
N CYS A 660 -12.13 -26.17 -2.26
CA CYS A 660 -12.23 -26.86 -3.55
C CYS A 660 -13.33 -27.94 -3.57
N GLN A 661 -13.72 -28.47 -2.41
CA GLN A 661 -14.84 -29.39 -2.25
C GLN A 661 -16.19 -28.75 -2.58
N ARG A 662 -16.33 -27.43 -2.35
CA ARG A 662 -17.58 -26.73 -2.67
C ARG A 662 -17.94 -26.87 -4.14
N GLU A 663 -19.24 -27.03 -4.40
CA GLU A 663 -19.72 -27.19 -5.76
C GLU A 663 -19.62 -25.92 -6.59
N ASP A 664 -19.74 -24.74 -5.99
CA ASP A 664 -19.58 -23.46 -6.68
C ASP A 664 -18.11 -23.10 -6.98
N VAL A 665 -17.13 -23.75 -6.35
CA VAL A 665 -15.70 -23.47 -6.52
C VAL A 665 -15.07 -24.38 -7.57
N GLY A 666 -14.27 -23.79 -8.46
CA GLY A 666 -13.52 -24.53 -9.49
C GLY A 666 -12.01 -24.54 -9.27
N ILE A 667 -11.45 -23.48 -8.69
CA ILE A 667 -10.01 -23.32 -8.43
C ILE A 667 -9.81 -22.68 -7.07
N VAL A 668 -8.80 -23.12 -6.33
CA VAL A 668 -8.27 -22.45 -5.13
C VAL A 668 -6.78 -22.16 -5.34
N GLY A 669 -6.34 -20.92 -5.12
CA GLY A 669 -4.94 -20.51 -5.25
C GLY A 669 -4.34 -20.09 -3.91
N ALA A 670 -3.07 -20.43 -3.70
CA ALA A 670 -2.30 -20.03 -2.52
C ALA A 670 -1.81 -18.58 -2.60
N LYS A 671 -1.43 -17.99 -1.46
CA LYS A 671 -0.64 -16.78 -1.38
C LYS A 671 0.84 -17.12 -1.52
N LEU A 672 1.53 -16.46 -2.44
CA LEU A 672 2.95 -16.69 -2.68
C LEU A 672 3.79 -15.50 -2.22
N LEU A 673 4.86 -15.81 -1.51
CA LEU A 673 5.83 -14.86 -0.98
C LEU A 673 7.20 -15.08 -1.61
N PHE A 674 7.93 -13.99 -1.79
CA PHE A 674 9.38 -14.06 -1.96
C PHE A 674 10.05 -14.49 -0.66
N PRO A 675 11.29 -15.00 -0.70
CA PRO A 675 12.05 -15.39 0.50
C PRO A 675 12.28 -14.26 1.50
N ASP A 676 12.12 -12.99 1.08
CA ASP A 676 12.24 -11.81 1.93
C ASP A 676 10.89 -11.24 2.41
N GLU A 677 9.87 -12.11 2.51
CA GLU A 677 8.53 -11.81 3.04
C GLU A 677 7.79 -10.73 2.25
N ARG A 678 8.17 -10.47 1.00
CA ARG A 678 7.35 -9.66 0.09
C ARG A 678 6.35 -10.51 -0.66
N ILE A 679 5.16 -9.98 -0.88
CA ILE A 679 4.08 -10.62 -1.64
C ILE A 679 4.50 -10.74 -3.10
N GLN A 680 4.40 -11.95 -3.64
CA GLN A 680 4.56 -12.24 -5.07
C GLN A 680 3.21 -12.55 -5.72
N HIS A 681 2.30 -13.20 -5.00
CA HIS A 681 0.94 -13.43 -5.47
C HIS A 681 -0.06 -13.34 -4.33
N ALA A 682 -1.04 -12.43 -4.50
CA ALA A 682 -2.23 -12.34 -3.67
C ALA A 682 -3.48 -12.24 -4.55
N GLY A 683 -3.45 -12.87 -5.73
CA GLY A 683 -4.46 -12.72 -6.76
C GLY A 683 -4.02 -12.03 -8.05
N ILE A 684 -4.77 -12.26 -9.13
CA ILE A 684 -4.58 -11.62 -10.44
C ILE A 684 -5.85 -10.87 -10.85
N ILE A 685 -5.68 -9.64 -11.33
CA ILE A 685 -6.74 -8.79 -11.89
C ILE A 685 -6.57 -8.67 -13.40
N VAL A 686 -7.65 -8.91 -14.13
CA VAL A 686 -7.73 -8.80 -15.59
C VAL A 686 -7.76 -7.33 -16.01
N GLY A 687 -6.91 -7.00 -16.98
CA GLY A 687 -6.68 -5.65 -17.47
C GLY A 687 -5.68 -4.85 -16.64
N LEU A 688 -5.13 -5.41 -15.56
CA LEU A 688 -4.07 -4.79 -14.76
C LEU A 688 -2.70 -4.90 -15.46
N GLY A 689 -1.86 -3.90 -15.27
CA GLY A 689 -0.47 -3.87 -15.76
C GLY A 689 -0.29 -3.14 -17.09
N PRO A 690 0.97 -2.88 -17.50
CA PRO A 690 1.29 -2.01 -18.64
C PRO A 690 0.80 -2.57 -19.99
N SER A 691 0.70 -3.91 -20.11
CA SER A 691 0.16 -4.54 -21.31
C SER A 691 -1.37 -4.52 -21.35
N GLY A 692 -2.05 -4.15 -20.26
CA GLY A 692 -3.51 -4.16 -20.13
C GLY A 692 -4.11 -5.55 -20.32
N THR A 693 -3.43 -6.61 -19.85
CA THR A 693 -3.86 -8.01 -19.98
C THR A 693 -4.30 -8.60 -18.66
N ALA A 694 -3.36 -8.84 -17.75
CA ALA A 694 -3.59 -9.31 -16.39
C ALA A 694 -2.34 -9.03 -15.54
N GLY A 695 -2.51 -8.81 -14.24
CA GLY A 695 -1.40 -8.53 -13.33
C GLY A 695 -1.68 -8.96 -11.89
N HIS A 696 -0.62 -9.20 -11.14
CA HIS A 696 -0.68 -9.54 -9.71
C HIS A 696 -0.93 -8.28 -8.87
N ILE A 697 -1.87 -8.33 -7.93
CA ILE A 697 -2.08 -7.24 -6.97
C ILE A 697 -1.08 -7.32 -5.82
N PHE A 698 -0.68 -6.16 -5.32
CA PHE A 698 0.29 -5.97 -4.23
C PHE A 698 1.64 -6.68 -4.45
N TYR A 699 2.00 -6.93 -5.71
CA TYR A 699 3.30 -7.51 -6.05
C TYR A 699 4.43 -6.62 -5.51
N THR A 700 5.36 -7.22 -4.76
CA THR A 700 6.46 -6.60 -3.99
C THR A 700 6.06 -5.76 -2.78
N PHE A 701 4.83 -5.85 -2.30
CA PHE A 701 4.47 -5.26 -1.00
C PHE A 701 4.96 -6.14 0.14
N PRO A 702 5.32 -5.58 1.31
CA PRO A 702 5.57 -6.39 2.50
C PRO A 702 4.36 -7.26 2.87
N ASN A 703 4.58 -8.45 3.43
CA ASN A 703 3.49 -9.35 3.81
C ASN A 703 2.65 -8.84 5.00
N ASP A 704 3.27 -8.09 5.90
CA ASP A 704 2.72 -7.66 7.19
C ASP A 704 1.94 -6.33 7.13
N VAL A 705 1.81 -5.71 5.95
CA VAL A 705 1.09 -4.44 5.81
C VAL A 705 -0.41 -4.65 5.58
N PHE A 706 -1.22 -3.79 6.20
CA PHE A 706 -2.64 -3.68 5.88
C PHE A 706 -2.80 -3.05 4.50
N THR A 707 -3.01 -3.89 3.50
CA THR A 707 -3.25 -3.48 2.12
C THR A 707 -4.67 -2.93 1.94
N TYR A 708 -4.95 -2.37 0.75
CA TYR A 708 -6.25 -1.77 0.43
C TYR A 708 -7.41 -2.70 0.83
N ALA A 709 -8.25 -2.23 1.75
CA ALA A 709 -9.38 -2.96 2.33
C ALA A 709 -9.03 -4.40 2.79
N GLY A 710 -7.81 -4.61 3.28
CA GLY A 710 -7.33 -5.90 3.80
C GLY A 710 -7.37 -7.06 2.80
N LYS A 711 -7.31 -6.77 1.49
CA LYS A 711 -7.44 -7.77 0.43
C LYS A 711 -6.41 -8.90 0.54
N THR A 712 -5.17 -8.62 0.91
CA THR A 712 -4.13 -9.67 1.01
C THR A 712 -4.28 -10.58 2.22
N SER A 713 -5.10 -10.18 3.20
CA SER A 713 -5.35 -10.89 4.46
C SER A 713 -6.77 -11.46 4.55
N SER A 714 -7.51 -11.47 3.43
CA SER A 714 -8.89 -11.96 3.38
C SER A 714 -9.06 -12.94 2.22
N THR A 715 -9.60 -14.11 2.53
CA THR A 715 -9.99 -15.09 1.51
C THR A 715 -11.09 -14.48 0.66
N GLN A 716 -10.94 -14.52 -0.66
CA GLN A 716 -11.89 -13.86 -1.56
C GLN A 716 -11.90 -14.50 -2.95
N ASP A 717 -13.00 -14.27 -3.66
CA ASP A 717 -13.09 -14.61 -5.07
C ASP A 717 -12.29 -13.63 -5.93
N LEU A 718 -11.58 -14.15 -6.93
CA LEU A 718 -10.85 -13.36 -7.92
C LEU A 718 -11.09 -13.89 -9.34
N SER A 719 -10.64 -13.13 -10.34
CA SER A 719 -10.79 -13.58 -11.73
C SER A 719 -9.74 -14.64 -12.10
N ALA A 720 -8.56 -14.59 -11.48
CA ALA A 720 -7.52 -15.57 -11.67
C ALA A 720 -6.56 -15.66 -10.47
N VAL A 721 -5.95 -16.84 -10.32
CA VAL A 721 -4.81 -17.12 -9.45
C VAL A 721 -3.72 -17.80 -10.27
N THR A 722 -2.48 -17.80 -9.80
CA THR A 722 -1.36 -18.36 -10.57
C THR A 722 -1.26 -19.88 -10.44
N ALA A 723 -0.79 -20.55 -11.50
CA ALA A 723 -0.55 -21.99 -11.47
C ALA A 723 0.74 -22.39 -10.74
N ALA A 724 1.52 -21.44 -10.22
CA ALA A 724 2.65 -21.76 -9.35
C ALA A 724 2.22 -22.51 -8.08
N CYS A 725 1.00 -22.28 -7.59
CA CYS A 725 0.29 -23.19 -6.69
C CYS A 725 -1.23 -22.98 -6.80
N MET A 726 -1.93 -23.91 -7.46
CA MET A 726 -3.40 -23.93 -7.51
C MET A 726 -3.97 -25.35 -7.40
N MET A 727 -5.11 -25.48 -6.73
CA MET A 727 -5.87 -26.72 -6.59
C MET A 727 -7.16 -26.67 -7.44
N THR A 728 -7.51 -27.78 -8.09
CA THR A 728 -8.75 -27.91 -8.88
C THR A 728 -9.25 -29.35 -8.90
N LYS A 729 -10.57 -29.54 -9.03
CA LYS A 729 -11.18 -30.87 -9.23
C LYS A 729 -10.68 -31.48 -10.55
N LYS A 730 -10.16 -32.71 -10.53
CA LYS A 730 -9.70 -33.40 -11.74
C LYS A 730 -10.81 -33.51 -12.80
N SER A 731 -12.03 -33.82 -12.36
CA SER A 731 -13.21 -33.92 -13.22
C SER A 731 -13.51 -32.59 -13.94
N LEU A 732 -13.37 -31.45 -13.25
CA LEU A 732 -13.55 -30.12 -13.84
C LEU A 732 -12.41 -29.79 -14.82
N TYR A 733 -11.16 -30.07 -14.44
CA TYR A 733 -9.98 -29.87 -15.29
C TYR A 733 -10.16 -30.62 -16.62
N GLN A 734 -10.56 -31.89 -16.56
CA GLN A 734 -10.84 -32.71 -17.75
C GLN A 734 -12.03 -32.18 -18.56
N LYS A 735 -13.13 -31.79 -17.90
CA LYS A 735 -14.33 -31.24 -18.56
C LYS A 735 -14.03 -29.99 -19.39
N ILE A 736 -13.11 -29.15 -18.91
CA ILE A 736 -12.73 -27.88 -19.56
C ILE A 736 -11.59 -28.08 -20.59
N GLY A 737 -11.05 -29.29 -20.70
CA GLY A 737 -9.96 -29.63 -21.61
C GLY A 737 -8.58 -29.18 -21.10
N GLY A 738 -8.41 -29.06 -19.78
CA GLY A 738 -7.17 -28.66 -19.13
C GLY A 738 -6.71 -27.24 -19.49
N MET A 739 -5.40 -26.99 -19.42
CA MET A 739 -4.80 -25.73 -19.87
C MET A 739 -4.73 -25.67 -21.41
N ASP A 740 -4.96 -24.49 -21.99
CA ASP A 740 -4.88 -24.31 -23.45
C ASP A 740 -3.41 -24.27 -23.88
N GLU A 741 -2.96 -25.32 -24.57
CA GLU A 741 -1.57 -25.50 -25.01
C GLU A 741 -1.08 -24.40 -25.96
N ALA A 742 -1.97 -23.57 -26.52
CA ALA A 742 -1.58 -22.39 -27.28
C ALA A 742 -1.04 -21.23 -26.42
N PHE A 743 -1.23 -21.29 -25.09
CA PHE A 743 -0.53 -20.48 -24.10
C PHE A 743 0.57 -21.35 -23.48
N ALA A 744 1.75 -21.34 -24.08
CA ALA A 744 2.85 -22.22 -23.68
C ALA A 744 3.55 -21.75 -22.41
N VAL A 745 3.64 -20.43 -22.18
CA VAL A 745 4.37 -19.85 -21.04
C VAL A 745 3.60 -18.74 -20.35
N ALA A 746 3.08 -17.74 -21.07
CA ALA A 746 2.34 -16.64 -20.46
C ALA A 746 0.83 -16.84 -20.54
N PHE A 747 0.12 -16.35 -19.52
CA PHE A 747 -1.35 -16.31 -19.43
C PHE A 747 -2.06 -17.69 -19.42
N ASN A 748 -1.33 -18.80 -19.31
CA ASN A 748 -1.95 -20.14 -19.28
C ASN A 748 -2.89 -20.33 -18.08
N ASP A 749 -2.45 -19.89 -16.91
CA ASP A 749 -3.16 -19.91 -15.64
C ASP A 749 -4.36 -18.96 -15.66
N VAL A 750 -4.16 -17.73 -16.15
CA VAL A 750 -5.23 -16.75 -16.31
C VAL A 750 -6.30 -17.22 -17.29
N ASP A 751 -5.92 -17.77 -18.45
CA ASP A 751 -6.86 -18.34 -19.42
C ASP A 751 -7.65 -19.51 -18.82
N TYR A 752 -6.98 -20.42 -18.10
CA TYR A 752 -7.64 -21.54 -17.43
C TYR A 752 -8.66 -21.05 -16.39
N CYS A 753 -8.27 -20.09 -15.53
CA CYS A 753 -9.16 -19.48 -14.55
C CYS A 753 -10.39 -18.85 -15.22
N LEU A 754 -10.20 -18.09 -16.30
CA LEU A 754 -11.30 -17.43 -17.00
C LEU A 754 -12.25 -18.42 -17.68
N ARG A 755 -11.74 -19.53 -18.24
CA ARG A 755 -12.59 -20.62 -18.76
C ARG A 755 -13.36 -21.35 -17.67
N VAL A 756 -12.77 -21.55 -16.50
CA VAL A 756 -13.48 -22.10 -15.33
C VAL A 756 -14.61 -21.17 -14.92
N ARG A 757 -14.39 -19.86 -14.91
CA ARG A 757 -15.43 -18.86 -14.61
C ARG A 757 -16.56 -18.83 -15.64
N GLU A 758 -16.28 -19.08 -16.92
CA GLU A 758 -17.33 -19.25 -17.95
C GLU A 758 -18.27 -20.44 -17.66
N GLN A 759 -17.89 -21.36 -16.77
CA GLN A 759 -18.75 -22.44 -16.26
C GLN A 759 -19.52 -22.07 -14.98
N ASN A 760 -19.59 -20.78 -14.63
CA ASN A 760 -20.16 -20.25 -13.38
C ASN A 760 -19.50 -20.83 -12.12
N LYS A 761 -18.19 -21.10 -12.18
CA LYS A 761 -17.39 -21.54 -11.03
C LYS A 761 -16.53 -20.40 -10.50
N LEU A 762 -16.32 -20.38 -9.19
CA LEU A 762 -15.49 -19.43 -8.48
C LEU A 762 -14.01 -19.82 -8.56
N VAL A 763 -13.16 -18.79 -8.51
CA VAL A 763 -11.71 -18.93 -8.33
C VAL A 763 -11.39 -18.24 -7.01
N VAL A 764 -11.06 -19.02 -5.99
CA VAL A 764 -10.85 -18.53 -4.63
C VAL A 764 -9.35 -18.31 -4.40
N TYR A 765 -8.99 -17.13 -3.94
CA TYR A 765 -7.67 -16.87 -3.36
C TYR A 765 -7.73 -17.15 -1.85
N GLN A 766 -6.93 -18.13 -1.40
CA GLN A 766 -6.86 -18.54 0.00
C GLN A 766 -5.75 -17.77 0.72
N ALA A 767 -6.12 -16.74 1.47
CA ALA A 767 -5.18 -15.80 2.07
C ALA A 767 -4.31 -16.40 3.20
N PHE A 768 -4.74 -17.53 3.77
CA PHE A 768 -4.08 -18.20 4.90
C PHE A 768 -3.18 -19.37 4.49
N VAL A 769 -3.11 -19.67 3.18
CA VAL A 769 -2.17 -20.64 2.63
C VAL A 769 -0.99 -19.88 2.06
N GLU A 770 0.07 -19.76 2.84
CA GLU A 770 1.30 -19.10 2.45
C GLU A 770 2.35 -20.12 2.00
N MET A 771 3.07 -19.79 0.93
CA MET A 771 4.20 -20.55 0.43
C MET A 771 5.29 -19.59 -0.04
N TYR A 772 6.56 -19.99 0.06
CA TYR A 772 7.64 -19.29 -0.63
C TYR A 772 7.73 -19.78 -2.07
N HIS A 773 7.95 -18.85 -2.99
CA HIS A 773 8.26 -19.14 -4.39
C HIS A 773 9.58 -18.45 -4.71
N TYR A 774 10.61 -19.24 -4.98
CA TYR A 774 11.98 -18.72 -5.11
C TYR A 774 12.21 -18.02 -6.45
N GLU A 775 11.33 -18.24 -7.44
CA GLU A 775 11.38 -17.65 -8.77
C GLU A 775 12.81 -17.69 -9.34
N SER A 776 13.49 -18.83 -9.09
CA SER A 776 14.88 -19.08 -9.42
C SER A 776 15.03 -18.94 -10.94
N VAL A 777 15.48 -17.78 -11.43
CA VAL A 777 16.12 -17.64 -12.74
C VAL A 777 15.19 -17.78 -13.99
N THR A 778 13.86 -17.86 -13.86
CA THR A 778 12.96 -18.09 -15.01
C THR A 778 12.21 -16.86 -15.57
N ARG A 779 12.32 -15.66 -14.97
CA ARG A 779 11.80 -14.44 -15.63
C ARG A 779 12.76 -13.79 -16.63
N GLY A 780 14.03 -14.19 -16.66
CA GLY A 780 14.97 -13.85 -17.75
C GLY A 780 14.59 -14.47 -19.11
N TYR A 781 13.44 -15.14 -19.22
CA TYR A 781 12.98 -15.68 -20.49
C TYR A 781 12.72 -14.55 -21.50
N GLU A 782 12.26 -13.37 -21.14
CA GLU A 782 11.93 -12.34 -22.16
C GLU A 782 13.14 -11.62 -22.79
N ASP A 783 14.35 -11.83 -22.28
CA ASP A 783 15.56 -11.15 -22.77
C ASP A 783 16.00 -11.63 -24.17
N LYS A 784 15.53 -12.81 -24.60
CA LYS A 784 15.78 -13.36 -25.94
C LYS A 784 14.69 -12.92 -26.93
N PRO A 785 15.02 -12.50 -28.17
CA PRO A 785 14.05 -12.02 -29.16
C PRO A 785 12.90 -13.01 -29.46
N GLU A 786 13.18 -14.31 -29.43
CA GLU A 786 12.18 -15.36 -29.67
C GLU A 786 11.12 -15.42 -28.56
N ASN A 787 11.54 -15.23 -27.30
CA ASN A 787 10.64 -15.23 -26.16
C ASN A 787 9.80 -13.96 -26.10
N ALA A 788 10.38 -12.80 -26.44
CA ALA A 788 9.61 -11.56 -26.61
C ALA A 788 8.55 -11.70 -27.71
N LYS A 789 8.89 -12.34 -28.84
CA LYS A 789 7.95 -12.62 -29.93
C LYS A 789 6.83 -13.58 -29.51
N ARG A 790 7.15 -14.65 -28.76
CA ARG A 790 6.14 -15.56 -28.18
C ARG A 790 5.21 -14.78 -27.24
N PHE A 791 5.77 -14.01 -26.31
CA PHE A 791 4.99 -13.21 -25.36
C PHE A 791 4.06 -12.22 -26.06
N GLU A 792 4.52 -11.58 -27.15
CA GLU A 792 3.69 -10.70 -27.96
C GLU A 792 2.53 -11.46 -28.64
N GLN A 793 2.78 -12.67 -29.15
CA GLN A 793 1.76 -13.53 -29.76
C GLN A 793 0.73 -13.99 -28.72
N GLU A 794 1.17 -14.46 -27.57
CA GLU A 794 0.30 -14.87 -26.45
C GLU A 794 -0.51 -13.67 -25.94
N THR A 795 0.10 -12.49 -25.81
CA THR A 795 -0.59 -11.23 -25.47
C THR A 795 -1.70 -10.90 -26.47
N LYS A 796 -1.42 -10.99 -27.78
CA LYS A 796 -2.43 -10.74 -28.83
C LYS A 796 -3.56 -11.77 -28.76
N ARG A 797 -3.24 -13.06 -28.55
CA ARG A 797 -4.23 -14.12 -28.39
C ARG A 797 -5.12 -13.88 -27.17
N PHE A 798 -4.51 -13.57 -26.02
CA PHE A 798 -5.22 -13.28 -24.77
C PHE A 798 -6.20 -12.12 -24.95
N LYS A 799 -5.72 -10.99 -25.49
CA LYS A 799 -6.56 -9.81 -25.76
C LYS A 799 -7.71 -10.12 -26.71
N LYS A 800 -7.48 -10.94 -27.73
CA LYS A 800 -8.53 -11.33 -28.69
C LYS A 800 -9.58 -12.23 -28.02
N ARG A 801 -9.16 -13.25 -27.27
CA ARG A 801 -10.07 -14.20 -26.61
C ARG A 801 -10.89 -13.52 -25.52
N TRP A 802 -10.23 -12.76 -24.65
CA TRP A 802 -10.82 -12.17 -23.46
C TRP A 802 -11.21 -10.70 -23.64
N ALA A 803 -11.44 -10.26 -24.88
CA ALA A 803 -11.82 -8.89 -25.22
C ALA A 803 -13.06 -8.41 -24.45
N LYS A 804 -14.03 -9.31 -24.19
CA LYS A 804 -15.27 -8.99 -23.47
C LYS A 804 -15.00 -8.56 -22.03
N ILE A 805 -14.25 -9.34 -21.25
CA ILE A 805 -13.94 -9.02 -19.85
C ILE A 805 -12.94 -7.84 -19.76
N LEU A 806 -11.99 -7.75 -20.68
CA LEU A 806 -11.08 -6.60 -20.75
C LEU A 806 -11.83 -5.28 -20.97
N LYS A 807 -12.88 -5.30 -21.81
CA LYS A 807 -13.75 -4.14 -22.05
C LYS A 807 -14.69 -3.86 -20.88
N ALA A 808 -15.30 -4.89 -20.30
CA ALA A 808 -16.24 -4.75 -19.19
C ALA A 808 -15.56 -4.31 -17.88
N GLY A 809 -14.31 -4.73 -17.66
CA GLY A 809 -13.63 -4.64 -16.37
C GLY A 809 -13.68 -5.97 -15.62
N ASP A 810 -12.70 -6.16 -14.73
CA ASP A 810 -12.67 -7.30 -13.83
C ASP A 810 -13.72 -7.10 -12.72
N PRO A 811 -14.68 -8.02 -12.51
CA PRO A 811 -15.74 -7.85 -11.51
C PRO A 811 -15.21 -7.72 -10.07
N TYR A 812 -14.02 -8.26 -9.77
CA TYR A 812 -13.45 -8.17 -8.42
C TYR A 812 -12.53 -6.95 -8.24
N TYR A 813 -12.54 -6.03 -9.20
CA TYR A 813 -11.77 -4.81 -9.18
C TYR A 813 -12.64 -3.59 -9.50
N ASN A 814 -12.75 -2.66 -8.55
CA ASN A 814 -13.58 -1.49 -8.72
C ASN A 814 -13.05 -0.59 -9.88
N PRO A 815 -13.91 -0.09 -10.77
CA PRO A 815 -13.50 0.72 -11.92
C PRO A 815 -12.88 2.08 -11.55
N ASN A 816 -13.06 2.54 -10.30
CA ASN A 816 -12.46 3.76 -9.75
C ASN A 816 -11.01 3.55 -9.30
N LEU A 817 -10.49 2.33 -9.35
CA LEU A 817 -9.10 2.00 -9.03
C LEU A 817 -8.24 1.93 -10.29
N THR A 818 -6.95 2.26 -10.15
CA THR A 818 -6.02 2.27 -11.28
C THR A 818 -5.74 0.87 -11.82
N LYS A 819 -5.60 0.75 -13.14
CA LYS A 819 -5.16 -0.49 -13.82
C LYS A 819 -3.67 -0.48 -14.18
N THR A 820 -2.93 0.58 -13.84
CA THR A 820 -1.50 0.72 -14.19
C THR A 820 -0.57 0.39 -13.03
N ARG A 821 -1.03 0.49 -11.79
CA ARG A 821 -0.30 0.13 -10.56
C ARG A 821 -1.01 -0.99 -9.84
N ASN A 822 -0.28 -1.78 -9.08
CA ASN A 822 -0.78 -2.98 -8.40
C ASN A 822 -1.29 -2.74 -6.97
N ASP A 823 -1.39 -1.48 -6.53
CA ASP A 823 -1.59 -1.09 -5.14
C ASP A 823 -2.99 -0.56 -4.83
N CYS A 824 -3.90 -0.65 -5.80
CA CYS A 824 -5.30 -0.22 -5.65
C CYS A 824 -5.43 1.27 -5.27
N VAL A 825 -4.55 2.13 -5.79
CA VAL A 825 -4.77 3.57 -5.69
C VAL A 825 -5.89 4.05 -6.63
N ILE A 826 -6.43 5.21 -6.32
CA ILE A 826 -7.50 5.85 -7.11
C ILE A 826 -7.02 6.09 -8.53
N ARG A 827 -7.90 5.82 -9.49
CA ARG A 827 -7.68 6.13 -10.90
C ARG A 827 -7.77 7.63 -11.11
N SER A 828 -6.65 8.25 -11.47
CA SER A 828 -6.54 9.65 -11.90
C SER A 828 -7.04 9.90 -13.33
#